data_AF-A0A7J6NZ43-F1
#
_entry.id   AF-A0A7J6NZ43-F1
#
_cell.length_a   1.000
_cell.length_b   1.000
_cell.length_c   1.000
_cell.angle_alpha   90.00
_cell.angle_beta   90.00
_cell.angle_gamma   90.00
#
_symmetry.space_group_name_H-M   'P 1'
#
loop_
_entity.id
_entity.type
_entity.pdbx_description
1 polymer ?
#
loop_
_entity_poly.entity_id
_entity_poly.type
_entity_poly.pdbx_seq_one_letter_code
_entity_poly.pdbx_strand_id
1 'polypeptide(L)'
;MPKTIIMSSSPSEEKKKEGLDDEGLSSSSSSDDEMGPAPMPAPQPAKKRRKIRKQLAHEKEYLENLPSAAMYERSFMHRAPVSHVVVSKSQEFIITCSTDGHVKFWKKRKIGVEFVKHYAAHKGPIACATISASGMEFATLGKQDKCVKVFDVAGFNMVMMHKFSNLDPLSCCFIHEADSPSATLAVSNTNDSTVEIWPISKLGNPKAKPKTYTAHLDPVQHMKYNDKLKLVVSIDTGGLIDIWDPITLQLPESVSFKSKFDTSLFDLKAAETTAFDLAISPNGERFAVLSKDSQVRVFKTRTGKLFKAFDESLDATSIAQSDPLMKQVHLDGFDFGRRCAVEKELLKSPDAMYQTLDFDQSGNFIIYPTMVGIKVVNLVTNHLSTLLGKVESSERFLATALLQPKPVRQKVNPGGEDNIAAAGAGAYEYVTDPTLVATSFKKKRFYLFTKRLPSDTGAGQQRDIFNEKPTADEMSAAAAAAAGSRKPQIKIGKKAVIHTDFGDIQIDLYGKLVPKTVENFTKHAQDGYYDDVLFHRVINKFMIQTGDPEGTGMGGSSIWGGDFEDEFVPELDHSEPYMVSMANAGPNTNGSQFFITTVPCPFLDNKHTVFGKVTSGQDVVHKIEGVRTDAEDRPREEIHIQTIKIE
;
A
#
# COMPACT_ATOMS: atom_id res chain seq x y z
N MET A 1 21.52 -2.00 38.50
CA MET A 1 20.63 -0.83 38.68
C MET A 1 21.12 0.29 37.77
N PRO A 2 20.27 1.27 37.37
CA PRO A 2 18.80 1.31 37.47
C PRO A 2 18.16 0.53 36.30
N LYS A 3 17.13 -0.31 36.44
CA LYS A 3 15.75 -0.13 36.96
C LYS A 3 14.82 0.67 36.02
N THR A 4 14.31 -0.05 35.01
CA THR A 4 12.90 -0.16 34.58
C THR A 4 11.95 1.02 34.76
N ILE A 5 11.36 1.49 33.65
CA ILE A 5 9.98 2.00 33.61
C ILE A 5 9.23 1.29 32.47
N ILE A 6 8.39 0.32 32.84
CA ILE A 6 7.28 -0.17 32.02
C ILE A 6 6.01 0.39 32.67
N MET A 7 5.13 1.03 31.90
CA MET A 7 3.93 1.66 32.47
C MET A 7 2.93 0.63 32.98
N SER A 8 2.94 0.41 34.30
CA SER A 8 1.83 -0.16 35.05
C SER A 8 0.79 0.92 35.35
N SER A 9 -0.49 0.66 35.04
CA SER A 9 -1.59 1.44 35.61
C SER A 9 -1.75 1.14 37.10
N SER A 10 -1.71 2.15 37.96
CA SER A 10 -2.03 2.04 39.39
C SER A 10 -3.27 2.91 39.72
N PRO A 11 -4.23 2.41 40.53
CA PRO A 11 -5.42 3.15 40.89
C PRO A 11 -5.19 4.02 42.14
N SER A 12 -5.95 5.11 42.25
CA SER A 12 -6.19 5.82 43.51
C SER A 12 -7.66 5.65 43.91
N GLU A 13 -7.90 5.07 45.08
CA GLU A 13 -9.20 5.15 45.76
C GLU A 13 -9.24 6.45 46.59
N GLU A 14 -10.34 7.19 46.51
CA GLU A 14 -10.85 7.92 47.66
C GLU A 14 -12.39 7.99 47.61
N LYS A 15 -13.05 7.88 48.76
CA LYS A 15 -14.51 7.66 48.89
C LYS A 15 -15.25 8.93 49.32
N LYS A 16 -16.37 9.21 48.64
CA LYS A 16 -17.67 9.75 49.13
C LYS A 16 -18.61 9.83 47.91
N LYS A 17 -19.80 9.19 47.86
CA LYS A 17 -21.11 9.55 48.47
C LYS A 17 -21.46 11.03 48.20
N GLU A 18 -22.62 11.42 47.66
CA GLU A 18 -23.86 10.76 47.18
C GLU A 18 -24.11 11.16 45.69
N GLY A 19 -25.12 10.73 44.90
CA GLY A 19 -26.29 9.84 45.03
C GLY A 19 -27.40 10.31 44.07
N LEU A 20 -28.32 9.42 43.63
CA LEU A 20 -29.56 9.71 42.87
C LEU A 20 -29.35 10.25 41.42
N ASP A 21 -30.10 9.96 40.36
CA ASP A 21 -31.08 8.91 39.97
C ASP A 21 -30.91 8.73 38.41
N ASP A 22 -31.57 7.88 37.62
CA ASP A 22 -32.75 7.00 37.76
C ASP A 22 -32.58 5.76 36.83
N GLU A 23 -33.54 4.83 36.81
CA GLU A 23 -33.60 3.69 35.86
C GLU A 23 -34.66 3.87 34.74
N GLY A 24 -34.65 2.96 33.77
CA GLY A 24 -35.61 2.96 32.67
C GLY A 24 -35.55 1.75 31.75
N LEU A 25 -35.52 0.51 32.29
CA LEU A 25 -35.69 -0.72 31.51
C LEU A 25 -36.54 -1.76 32.28
N SER A 26 -37.38 -2.48 31.54
CA SER A 26 -38.60 -3.13 32.03
C SER A 26 -38.42 -4.49 32.70
N SER A 27 -39.31 -4.77 33.64
CA SER A 27 -39.40 -5.98 34.45
C SER A 27 -39.83 -7.25 33.70
N SER A 28 -39.37 -8.41 34.20
CA SER A 28 -40.18 -9.63 34.29
C SER A 28 -39.74 -10.46 35.50
N SER A 29 -40.70 -11.10 36.16
CA SER A 29 -40.62 -11.71 37.49
C SER A 29 -40.56 -13.23 37.47
N SER A 30 -40.01 -13.88 38.51
CA SER A 30 -40.74 -14.90 39.30
C SER A 30 -39.94 -15.49 40.48
N SER A 31 -40.62 -15.55 41.64
CA SER A 31 -40.57 -16.56 42.72
C SER A 31 -39.26 -16.92 43.44
N ASP A 32 -39.30 -16.72 44.75
CA ASP A 32 -38.38 -17.21 45.79
C ASP A 32 -38.43 -18.74 45.99
N ASP A 33 -37.36 -19.29 46.58
CA ASP A 33 -37.44 -20.44 47.50
C ASP A 33 -36.39 -20.25 48.62
N GLU A 34 -36.81 -20.50 49.86
CA GLU A 34 -36.08 -20.15 51.08
C GLU A 34 -35.39 -21.38 51.69
N MET A 35 -34.08 -21.32 51.99
CA MET A 35 -33.46 -22.28 52.91
C MET A 35 -32.22 -21.73 53.65
N GLY A 36 -32.11 -22.13 54.93
CA GLY A 36 -31.14 -21.61 55.91
C GLY A 36 -29.66 -22.02 55.72
N PRO A 37 -28.78 -21.61 56.66
CA PRO A 37 -27.38 -21.30 56.36
C PRO A 37 -26.46 -22.53 56.25
N ALA A 38 -25.89 -22.74 55.06
CA ALA A 38 -24.70 -23.56 54.86
C ALA A 38 -23.41 -22.73 55.09
N PRO A 39 -22.31 -23.32 55.59
CA PRO A 39 -21.07 -22.59 55.85
C PRO A 39 -20.47 -22.02 54.55
N MET A 40 -19.94 -20.79 54.63
CA MET A 40 -19.52 -20.03 53.45
C MET A 40 -18.51 -20.79 52.57
N PRO A 41 -18.77 -20.95 51.25
CA PRO A 41 -17.74 -21.37 50.33
C PRO A 41 -16.68 -20.27 50.19
N ALA A 42 -15.42 -20.67 50.05
CA ALA A 42 -14.28 -19.74 49.91
C ALA A 42 -14.51 -18.70 48.79
N PRO A 43 -14.01 -17.45 48.95
CA PRO A 43 -14.31 -16.36 48.03
C PRO A 43 -13.84 -16.70 46.61
N GLN A 44 -14.79 -16.92 45.71
CA GLN A 44 -14.49 -17.13 44.30
C GLN A 44 -13.80 -15.87 43.73
N PRO A 45 -12.74 -16.02 42.91
CA PRO A 45 -12.06 -14.87 42.34
C PRO A 45 -13.04 -14.07 41.46
N ALA A 46 -13.15 -12.77 41.75
CA ALA A 46 -14.10 -11.89 41.08
C ALA A 46 -14.00 -12.02 39.55
N LYS A 47 -15.12 -12.36 38.90
CA LYS A 47 -15.21 -12.49 37.44
C LYS A 47 -14.75 -11.19 36.79
N LYS A 48 -13.54 -11.20 36.20
CA LYS A 48 -12.98 -10.06 35.48
C LYS A 48 -14.02 -9.59 34.45
N ARG A 49 -14.57 -8.38 34.62
CA ARG A 49 -15.43 -7.72 33.62
C ARG A 49 -14.76 -7.86 32.26
N ARG A 50 -15.37 -8.62 31.33
CA ARG A 50 -14.90 -8.71 29.94
C ARG A 50 -14.88 -7.28 29.40
N LYS A 51 -13.69 -6.72 29.14
CA LYS A 51 -13.57 -5.45 28.43
C LYS A 51 -14.28 -5.64 27.10
N ILE A 52 -15.41 -4.96 26.92
CA ILE A 52 -16.13 -4.92 25.65
C ILE A 52 -15.13 -4.38 24.63
N ARG A 53 -14.78 -5.20 23.63
CA ARG A 53 -13.89 -4.76 22.54
C ARG A 53 -14.62 -3.62 21.84
N LYS A 54 -14.03 -2.43 21.83
CA LYS A 54 -14.57 -1.31 21.03
C LYS A 54 -14.51 -1.73 19.58
N GLN A 55 -15.69 -1.94 18.98
CA GLN A 55 -15.84 -2.24 17.56
C GLN A 55 -16.32 -0.97 16.86
N LEU A 56 -15.81 -0.69 15.66
CA LEU A 56 -16.32 0.39 14.83
C LEU A 56 -17.58 -0.13 14.12
N ALA A 57 -18.71 0.58 14.29
CA ALA A 57 -19.91 0.31 13.52
C ALA A 57 -19.62 0.55 12.03
N HIS A 58 -20.18 -0.29 11.14
CA HIS A 58 -19.99 -0.19 9.68
C HIS A 58 -18.52 -0.25 9.20
N GLU A 59 -17.61 -0.83 10.00
CA GLU A 59 -16.17 -0.93 9.67
C GLU A 59 -15.90 -1.53 8.28
N LYS A 60 -16.68 -2.53 7.85
CA LYS A 60 -16.57 -3.14 6.52
C LYS A 60 -16.85 -2.14 5.39
N GLU A 61 -17.89 -1.33 5.51
CA GLU A 61 -18.28 -0.33 4.50
C GLU A 61 -17.23 0.78 4.35
N TYR A 62 -16.57 1.15 5.45
CA TYR A 62 -15.44 2.08 5.40
C TYR A 62 -14.19 1.46 4.75
N LEU A 63 -13.88 0.20 5.07
CA LEU A 63 -12.77 -0.53 4.43
C LEU A 63 -13.03 -0.80 2.94
N GLU A 64 -14.29 -1.01 2.55
CA GLU A 64 -14.70 -1.06 1.14
C GLU A 64 -14.58 0.30 0.43
N ASN A 65 -14.52 1.42 1.15
CA ASN A 65 -14.19 2.73 0.58
C ASN A 65 -12.67 3.01 0.54
N LEU A 66 -11.82 2.04 0.84
CA LEU A 66 -10.36 2.19 0.84
C LEU A 66 -9.68 1.24 -0.17
N PRO A 67 -8.47 1.58 -0.65
CA PRO A 67 -7.66 0.66 -1.44
C PRO A 67 -7.19 -0.50 -0.56
N SER A 68 -7.18 -1.70 -1.14
CA SER A 68 -6.92 -2.97 -0.45
C SER A 68 -5.80 -3.81 -1.09
N ALA A 69 -5.31 -3.43 -2.27
CA ALA A 69 -4.27 -4.17 -2.96
C ALA A 69 -2.90 -3.98 -2.26
N ALA A 70 -2.19 -5.08 -2.01
CA ALA A 70 -0.87 -5.04 -1.39
C ALA A 70 0.21 -4.42 -2.31
N MET A 71 0.01 -4.45 -3.62
CA MET A 71 0.87 -3.88 -4.67
C MET A 71 0.25 -2.61 -5.24
N TYR A 72 1.06 -1.74 -5.85
CA TYR A 72 0.51 -0.65 -6.66
C TYR A 72 0.00 -1.19 -8.01
N GLU A 73 -1.12 -0.66 -8.50
CA GLU A 73 -1.70 -0.99 -9.80
C GLU A 73 -0.79 -0.51 -10.94
N ARG A 74 -0.39 0.77 -10.90
CA ARG A 74 0.47 1.43 -11.88
C ARG A 74 1.34 2.52 -11.27
N SER A 75 2.48 2.81 -11.91
CA SER A 75 3.33 3.98 -11.62
C SER A 75 3.51 4.87 -12.85
N PHE A 76 3.77 6.16 -12.63
CA PHE A 76 3.89 7.19 -13.67
C PHE A 76 5.06 8.14 -13.37
N MET A 77 5.70 8.69 -14.42
CA MET A 77 6.96 9.42 -14.34
C MET A 77 6.85 10.97 -14.36
N HIS A 78 7.78 11.57 -13.64
CA HIS A 78 8.22 12.97 -13.70
C HIS A 78 9.68 13.06 -14.17
N ARG A 79 10.15 14.28 -14.45
CA ARG A 79 11.54 14.55 -14.87
C ARG A 79 12.51 14.69 -13.71
N ALA A 80 11.98 15.03 -12.53
CA ALA A 80 12.66 15.11 -11.24
C ALA A 80 11.86 14.32 -10.18
N PRO A 81 12.43 14.05 -8.99
CA PRO A 81 11.71 13.46 -7.86
C PRO A 81 10.37 14.16 -7.56
N VAL A 82 9.35 13.38 -7.22
CA VAL A 82 8.00 13.89 -6.92
C VAL A 82 7.95 14.33 -5.45
N SER A 83 7.81 15.63 -5.22
CA SER A 83 7.88 16.26 -3.89
C SER A 83 6.53 16.25 -3.16
N HIS A 84 5.43 16.53 -3.87
CA HIS A 84 4.09 16.59 -3.27
C HIS A 84 3.07 15.88 -4.15
N VAL A 85 2.06 15.31 -3.51
CA VAL A 85 0.85 14.83 -4.17
C VAL A 85 -0.38 15.34 -3.42
N VAL A 86 -1.37 15.82 -4.18
CA VAL A 86 -2.60 16.41 -3.67
C VAL A 86 -3.76 15.94 -4.56
N VAL A 87 -4.95 15.76 -3.98
CA VAL A 87 -6.12 15.26 -4.72
C VAL A 87 -7.30 16.21 -4.58
N SER A 88 -8.00 16.45 -5.70
CA SER A 88 -9.30 17.11 -5.70
C SER A 88 -10.40 16.07 -5.51
N LYS A 89 -10.97 16.03 -4.31
CA LYS A 89 -12.06 15.11 -3.95
C LYS A 89 -13.39 15.45 -4.64
N SER A 90 -13.54 16.66 -5.20
CA SER A 90 -14.75 17.11 -5.92
C SER A 90 -14.66 16.89 -7.43
N GLN A 91 -13.46 16.92 -8.01
CA GLN A 91 -13.25 16.84 -9.47
C GLN A 91 -12.55 15.54 -9.92
N GLU A 92 -12.16 14.67 -8.99
CA GLU A 92 -11.41 13.42 -9.22
C GLU A 92 -10.08 13.60 -9.98
N PHE A 93 -9.43 14.74 -9.75
CA PHE A 93 -8.07 15.01 -10.23
C PHE A 93 -7.01 14.70 -9.18
N ILE A 94 -5.91 14.13 -9.64
CA ILE A 94 -4.67 13.95 -8.91
C ILE A 94 -3.71 15.02 -9.42
N ILE A 95 -3.09 15.75 -8.50
CA ILE A 95 -2.14 16.83 -8.78
C ILE A 95 -0.80 16.44 -8.15
N THR A 96 0.25 16.43 -8.95
CA THR A 96 1.60 16.02 -8.51
C THR A 96 2.59 17.13 -8.80
N CYS A 97 3.44 17.43 -7.81
CA CYS A 97 4.51 18.42 -7.89
C CYS A 97 5.87 17.73 -7.82
N SER A 98 6.86 18.26 -8.55
CA SER A 98 8.24 17.76 -8.53
C SER A 98 9.22 18.79 -7.94
N THR A 99 10.40 18.31 -7.55
CA THR A 99 11.45 19.14 -6.90
C THR A 99 12.08 20.19 -7.82
N ASP A 100 11.89 20.07 -9.13
CA ASP A 100 12.33 21.03 -10.16
C ASP A 100 11.28 22.14 -10.43
N GLY A 101 10.15 22.16 -9.72
CA GLY A 101 9.14 23.21 -9.82
C GLY A 101 8.02 22.95 -10.83
N HIS A 102 7.95 21.76 -11.41
CA HIS A 102 6.88 21.37 -12.30
C HIS A 102 5.64 20.84 -11.56
N VAL A 103 4.46 21.09 -12.15
CA VAL A 103 3.15 20.63 -11.67
C VAL A 103 2.45 19.89 -12.81
N LYS A 104 1.89 18.72 -12.52
CA LYS A 104 1.09 17.93 -13.48
C LYS A 104 -0.30 17.60 -12.91
N PHE A 105 -1.30 17.73 -13.75
CA PHE A 105 -2.70 17.39 -13.50
C PHE A 105 -3.03 16.06 -14.20
N TRP A 106 -3.66 15.15 -13.47
CA TRP A 106 -4.02 13.81 -13.93
C TRP A 106 -5.48 13.53 -13.60
N LYS A 107 -6.26 13.07 -14.58
CA LYS A 107 -7.66 12.67 -14.35
C LYS A 107 -7.72 11.22 -13.91
N LYS A 108 -8.42 10.91 -12.82
CA LYS A 108 -8.73 9.50 -12.50
C LYS A 108 -9.66 8.93 -13.56
N ARG A 109 -9.35 7.73 -14.05
CA ARG A 109 -10.20 6.95 -14.95
C ARG A 109 -10.61 5.64 -14.26
N LYS A 110 -11.47 4.82 -14.88
CA LYS A 110 -11.87 3.52 -14.30
C LYS A 110 -10.66 2.61 -14.04
N ILE A 111 -9.60 2.71 -14.85
CA ILE A 111 -8.31 2.04 -14.66
C ILE A 111 -7.21 3.09 -14.84
N GLY A 112 -6.21 3.15 -13.94
CA GLY A 112 -5.13 4.14 -13.97
C GLY A 112 -5.57 5.61 -13.96
N VAL A 113 -4.71 6.48 -14.50
CA VAL A 113 -4.95 7.92 -14.68
C VAL A 113 -4.57 8.37 -16.09
N GLU A 114 -5.16 9.48 -16.53
CA GLU A 114 -4.84 10.15 -17.79
C GLU A 114 -4.13 11.47 -17.52
N PHE A 115 -3.06 11.76 -18.26
CA PHE A 115 -2.38 13.04 -18.20
C PHE A 115 -3.24 14.14 -18.85
N VAL A 116 -3.52 15.22 -18.10
CA VAL A 116 -4.36 16.33 -18.59
C VAL A 116 -3.51 17.53 -18.98
N LYS A 117 -2.64 18.00 -18.07
CA LYS A 117 -1.91 19.25 -18.26
C LYS A 117 -0.64 19.32 -17.41
N HIS A 118 0.30 20.11 -17.89
CA HIS A 118 1.61 20.33 -17.28
C HIS A 118 1.92 21.81 -17.22
N TYR A 119 2.52 22.22 -16.09
CA TYR A 119 2.99 23.57 -15.84
C TYR A 119 4.44 23.54 -15.36
N ALA A 120 5.30 24.36 -15.96
CA ALA A 120 6.55 24.80 -15.36
C ALA A 120 6.22 25.91 -14.35
N ALA A 121 5.70 25.52 -13.18
CA ALA A 121 5.13 26.46 -12.24
C ALA A 121 6.21 27.34 -11.60
N HIS A 122 7.32 26.76 -11.13
CA HIS A 122 8.40 27.50 -10.45
C HIS A 122 9.76 27.20 -11.10
N LYS A 123 10.76 28.05 -10.82
CA LYS A 123 12.13 27.88 -11.33
C LYS A 123 13.00 26.91 -10.48
N GLY A 124 12.39 26.26 -9.50
CA GLY A 124 13.03 25.43 -8.48
C GLY A 124 12.00 24.85 -7.52
N PRO A 125 12.41 24.31 -6.36
CA PRO A 125 11.54 23.50 -5.52
C PRO A 125 10.31 24.26 -5.01
N ILE A 126 9.18 23.58 -5.10
CA ILE A 126 7.91 23.96 -4.47
C ILE A 126 8.06 23.70 -2.97
N ALA A 127 7.89 24.75 -2.16
CA ALA A 127 7.96 24.72 -0.70
C ALA A 127 6.68 24.17 -0.07
N CYS A 128 5.53 24.48 -0.68
CA CYS A 128 4.22 24.04 -0.23
C CYS A 128 3.29 23.87 -1.43
N ALA A 129 2.48 22.81 -1.40
CA ALA A 129 1.39 22.56 -2.32
C ALA A 129 0.12 22.27 -1.51
N THR A 130 -0.94 23.03 -1.75
CA THR A 130 -2.19 22.94 -0.98
C THR A 130 -3.41 23.10 -1.87
N ILE A 131 -4.56 22.58 -1.44
CA ILE A 131 -5.83 22.65 -2.15
C ILE A 131 -6.91 23.23 -1.23
N SER A 132 -7.89 23.94 -1.78
CA SER A 132 -9.01 24.48 -1.03
C SER A 132 -9.96 23.38 -0.54
N ALA A 133 -10.76 23.68 0.49
CA ALA A 133 -11.70 22.72 1.09
C ALA A 133 -12.77 22.22 0.08
N SER A 134 -13.09 23.03 -0.93
CA SER A 134 -13.97 22.66 -2.04
C SER A 134 -13.31 21.76 -3.09
N GLY A 135 -11.99 21.63 -3.08
CA GLY A 135 -11.20 20.94 -4.10
C GLY A 135 -11.12 21.67 -5.44
N MET A 136 -11.64 22.90 -5.55
CA MET A 136 -11.69 23.66 -6.80
C MET A 136 -10.42 24.46 -7.08
N GLU A 137 -9.68 24.86 -6.04
CA GLU A 137 -8.52 25.73 -6.18
C GLU A 137 -7.28 25.05 -5.60
N PHE A 138 -6.18 25.17 -6.31
CA PHE A 138 -4.89 24.59 -5.94
C PHE A 138 -3.83 25.67 -5.93
N ALA A 139 -2.98 25.71 -4.91
CA ALA A 139 -1.92 26.71 -4.76
C ALA A 139 -0.56 26.04 -4.60
N THR A 140 0.44 26.55 -5.32
CA THR A 140 1.86 26.21 -5.13
C THR A 140 2.67 27.43 -4.73
N LEU A 141 3.62 27.20 -3.85
CA LEU A 141 4.53 28.19 -3.30
C LEU A 141 5.96 27.84 -3.70
N GLY A 142 6.69 28.76 -4.32
CA GLY A 142 8.08 28.54 -4.71
C GLY A 142 9.04 29.36 -3.85
N LYS A 143 9.99 28.67 -3.22
CA LYS A 143 10.96 29.32 -2.32
C LYS A 143 11.94 30.23 -3.08
N GLN A 144 12.44 29.74 -4.22
CA GLN A 144 13.45 30.47 -5.00
C GLN A 144 12.90 31.66 -5.79
N ASP A 145 11.68 31.55 -6.33
CA ASP A 145 11.07 32.66 -7.08
C ASP A 145 10.25 33.62 -6.20
N LYS A 146 10.02 33.25 -4.93
CA LYS A 146 9.17 33.96 -3.94
C LYS A 146 7.77 34.25 -4.48
N CYS A 147 7.25 33.31 -5.26
CA CYS A 147 5.93 33.41 -5.87
C CYS A 147 4.96 32.42 -5.26
N VAL A 148 3.71 32.84 -5.12
CA VAL A 148 2.55 31.95 -5.06
C VAL A 148 1.87 31.92 -6.41
N LYS A 149 1.42 30.72 -6.82
CA LYS A 149 0.62 30.50 -8.04
C LYS A 149 -0.63 29.73 -7.66
N VAL A 150 -1.79 30.26 -8.05
CA VAL A 150 -3.10 29.66 -7.80
C VAL A 150 -3.69 29.21 -9.12
N PHE A 151 -4.19 27.98 -9.13
CA PHE A 151 -4.76 27.29 -10.28
C PHE A 151 -6.22 26.95 -9.98
N ASP A 152 -7.09 27.19 -10.95
CA ASP A 152 -8.39 26.53 -11.00
C ASP A 152 -8.15 25.08 -11.46
N VAL A 153 -8.64 24.14 -10.66
CA VAL A 153 -8.50 22.70 -10.88
C VAL A 153 -9.46 22.21 -11.98
N ALA A 154 -10.60 22.88 -12.19
CA ALA A 154 -11.59 22.47 -13.19
C ALA A 154 -11.25 22.96 -14.61
N GLY A 155 -10.85 24.23 -14.77
CA GLY A 155 -10.36 24.80 -16.02
C GLY A 155 -8.88 24.49 -16.32
N PHE A 156 -8.16 23.91 -15.36
CA PHE A 156 -6.73 23.63 -15.41
C PHE A 156 -5.88 24.86 -15.73
N ASN A 157 -6.30 26.06 -15.34
CA ASN A 157 -5.64 27.32 -15.66
C ASN A 157 -5.06 27.95 -14.40
N MET A 158 -3.87 28.54 -14.52
CA MET A 158 -3.33 29.42 -13.50
C MET A 158 -4.16 30.71 -13.50
N VAL A 159 -4.91 30.94 -12.42
CA VAL A 159 -5.79 32.10 -12.24
C VAL A 159 -5.02 33.29 -11.67
N MET A 160 -4.07 33.03 -10.77
CA MET A 160 -3.29 34.08 -10.11
C MET A 160 -1.81 33.69 -10.05
N MET A 161 -0.92 34.65 -10.31
CA MET A 161 0.49 34.60 -9.95
C MET A 161 0.83 35.87 -9.18
N HIS A 162 1.36 35.75 -7.98
CA HIS A 162 1.87 36.89 -7.23
C HIS A 162 3.29 36.61 -6.73
N LYS A 163 4.17 37.58 -6.89
CA LYS A 163 5.54 37.56 -6.36
C LYS A 163 5.62 38.48 -5.15
N PHE A 164 6.00 37.93 -4.01
CA PHE A 164 6.25 38.70 -2.80
C PHE A 164 7.58 39.47 -2.93
N SER A 165 7.55 40.76 -2.61
CA SER A 165 8.76 41.60 -2.57
C SER A 165 9.47 41.56 -1.21
N ASN A 166 8.67 41.55 -0.13
CA ASN A 166 9.15 41.77 1.24
C ASN A 166 8.96 40.55 2.16
N LEU A 167 8.33 39.48 1.67
CA LEU A 167 8.05 38.25 2.41
C LEU A 167 8.78 37.07 1.74
N ASP A 168 9.35 36.17 2.55
CA ASP A 168 10.06 34.98 2.08
C ASP A 168 9.23 33.74 2.41
N PRO A 169 8.39 33.25 1.48
CA PRO A 169 7.24 32.44 1.86
C PRO A 169 7.65 31.00 2.21
N LEU A 170 7.23 30.54 3.39
CA LEU A 170 7.55 29.22 3.92
C LEU A 170 6.45 28.19 3.62
N SER A 171 5.22 28.50 3.98
CA SER A 171 4.06 27.60 3.88
C SER A 171 2.80 28.37 3.51
N CYS A 172 1.78 27.69 2.95
CA CYS A 172 0.50 28.33 2.64
C CYS A 172 -0.70 27.40 2.86
N CYS A 173 -1.85 27.99 3.15
CA CYS A 173 -3.11 27.28 3.33
C CYS A 173 -4.29 28.13 2.85
N PHE A 174 -5.24 27.52 2.15
CA PHE A 174 -6.54 28.14 1.90
C PHE A 174 -7.33 28.21 3.22
N ILE A 175 -7.91 29.38 3.50
CA ILE A 175 -8.73 29.63 4.68
C ILE A 175 -10.06 30.23 4.23
N HIS A 176 -10.95 29.38 3.74
CA HIS A 176 -12.32 29.73 3.42
C HIS A 176 -13.18 28.47 3.45
N GLU A 177 -14.47 28.68 3.68
CA GLU A 177 -15.47 27.61 3.59
C GLU A 177 -15.57 27.11 2.15
N ALA A 178 -15.95 25.84 1.98
CA ALA A 178 -16.04 25.20 0.67
C ALA A 178 -16.98 25.94 -0.31
N ASP A 179 -18.05 26.55 0.20
CA ASP A 179 -19.04 27.30 -0.59
C ASP A 179 -18.76 28.82 -0.64
N SER A 180 -17.60 29.28 -0.18
CA SER A 180 -17.25 30.71 -0.17
C SER A 180 -17.05 31.26 -1.59
N PRO A 181 -17.71 32.36 -1.97
CA PRO A 181 -17.54 32.97 -3.30
C PRO A 181 -16.19 33.70 -3.46
N SER A 182 -15.44 33.89 -2.38
CA SER A 182 -14.10 34.47 -2.41
C SER A 182 -13.14 33.61 -1.59
N ALA A 183 -12.18 32.99 -2.26
CA ALA A 183 -11.10 32.30 -1.59
C ALA A 183 -10.11 33.27 -0.94
N THR A 184 -9.58 32.81 0.19
CA THR A 184 -8.60 33.52 1.02
C THR A 184 -7.46 32.57 1.31
N LEU A 185 -6.23 33.08 1.27
CA LEU A 185 -5.00 32.30 1.44
C LEU A 185 -4.17 32.90 2.58
N ALA A 186 -3.77 32.06 3.53
CA ALA A 186 -2.69 32.38 4.46
C ALA A 186 -1.34 31.97 3.87
N VAL A 187 -0.33 32.81 4.08
CA VAL A 187 1.07 32.54 3.74
C VAL A 187 1.93 32.90 4.96
N SER A 188 2.79 31.98 5.38
CA SER A 188 3.76 32.23 6.46
C SER A 188 5.10 32.71 5.92
N ASN A 189 5.82 33.50 6.71
CA ASN A 189 7.19 33.91 6.41
C ASN A 189 8.20 32.83 6.89
N THR A 190 9.40 32.85 6.31
CA THR A 190 10.56 32.05 6.74
C THR A 190 11.37 32.77 7.81
N ASN A 191 11.35 34.11 7.81
CA ASN A 191 12.25 34.94 8.63
C ASN A 191 11.63 35.44 9.94
N ASP A 192 10.32 35.28 10.11
CA ASP A 192 9.57 35.67 11.30
C ASP A 192 8.38 34.72 11.53
N SER A 193 7.72 34.82 12.67
CA SER A 193 6.56 34.01 13.05
C SER A 193 5.22 34.50 12.48
N THR A 194 5.24 35.47 11.55
CA THR A 194 4.02 36.07 11.03
C THR A 194 3.35 35.24 9.94
N VAL A 195 2.02 35.28 9.93
CA VAL A 195 1.18 34.71 8.88
C VAL A 195 0.35 35.83 8.27
N GLU A 196 0.57 36.10 6.99
CA GLU A 196 -0.22 37.06 6.22
C GLU A 196 -1.42 36.38 5.56
N ILE A 197 -2.60 36.95 5.75
CA ILE A 197 -3.88 36.43 5.24
C ILE A 197 -4.40 37.37 4.16
N TRP A 198 -4.51 36.83 2.95
CA TRP A 198 -4.82 37.55 1.72
C TRP A 198 -6.08 37.00 1.04
N PRO A 199 -7.13 37.80 0.83
CA PRO A 199 -8.17 37.49 -0.15
C PRO A 199 -7.53 37.41 -1.55
N ILE A 200 -7.77 36.33 -2.29
CA ILE A 200 -7.03 36.07 -3.55
C ILE A 200 -7.30 37.17 -4.59
N SER A 201 -8.51 37.75 -4.60
CA SER A 201 -8.88 38.89 -5.45
C SER A 201 -8.14 40.20 -5.13
N LYS A 202 -7.45 40.29 -3.98
CA LYS A 202 -6.61 41.44 -3.59
C LYS A 202 -5.12 41.17 -3.71
N LEU A 203 -4.73 39.93 -4.04
CA LEU A 203 -3.33 39.52 -4.14
C LEU A 203 -2.66 40.28 -5.30
N GLY A 204 -1.52 40.93 -5.03
CA GLY A 204 -0.84 41.78 -6.02
C GLY A 204 -1.39 43.19 -6.18
N ASN A 205 -2.44 43.60 -5.46
CA ASN A 205 -2.85 45.01 -5.41
C ASN A 205 -1.92 45.80 -4.46
N PRO A 206 -1.14 46.79 -4.94
CA PRO A 206 -0.18 47.52 -4.09
C PRO A 206 -0.79 48.32 -2.93
N LYS A 207 -2.11 48.57 -2.97
CA LYS A 207 -2.84 49.28 -1.90
C LYS A 207 -3.51 48.34 -0.90
N ALA A 208 -3.58 47.04 -1.19
CA ALA A 208 -4.14 46.07 -0.27
C ALA A 208 -3.10 45.71 0.81
N LYS A 209 -3.53 45.70 2.07
CA LYS A 209 -2.76 45.17 3.20
C LYS A 209 -3.37 43.83 3.64
N PRO A 210 -2.56 42.84 4.03
CA PRO A 210 -3.06 41.61 4.60
C PRO A 210 -3.62 41.83 6.00
N LYS A 211 -4.39 40.87 6.50
CA LYS A 211 -4.49 40.66 7.96
C LYS A 211 -3.25 39.87 8.39
N THR A 212 -2.65 40.21 9.53
CA THR A 212 -1.44 39.52 10.02
C THR A 212 -1.70 38.86 11.36
N TYR A 213 -1.35 37.59 11.48
CA TYR A 213 -1.40 36.80 12.71
C TYR A 213 0.02 36.53 13.22
N THR A 214 0.24 36.64 14.53
CA THR A 214 1.60 36.72 15.14
C THR A 214 1.70 36.01 16.50
N ALA A 215 0.91 34.95 16.74
CA ALA A 215 0.90 34.27 18.04
C ALA A 215 1.99 33.20 18.23
N HIS A 216 2.66 32.80 17.13
CA HIS A 216 3.77 31.85 17.16
C HIS A 216 5.08 32.52 17.59
N LEU A 217 5.99 31.72 18.12
CA LEU A 217 7.33 32.18 18.53
C LEU A 217 8.33 32.03 17.38
N ASP A 218 8.24 30.92 16.67
CA ASP A 218 9.12 30.57 15.55
C ASP A 218 8.35 30.67 14.20
N PRO A 219 9.04 30.63 13.04
CA PRO A 219 8.39 30.62 11.72
C PRO A 219 7.38 29.49 11.54
N VAL A 220 6.21 29.79 10.95
CA VAL A 220 5.10 28.81 10.83
C VAL A 220 5.34 27.87 9.64
N GLN A 221 5.66 26.61 9.93
CA GLN A 221 6.02 25.60 8.94
C GLN A 221 4.79 24.92 8.31
N HIS A 222 3.74 24.66 9.10
CA HIS A 222 2.55 23.93 8.64
C HIS A 222 1.27 24.64 9.07
N MET A 223 0.27 24.65 8.18
CA MET A 223 -1.04 25.23 8.42
C MET A 223 -2.13 24.42 7.70
N LYS A 224 -3.24 24.12 8.37
CA LYS A 224 -4.45 23.55 7.74
C LYS A 224 -5.71 24.23 8.29
N TYR A 225 -6.66 24.52 7.42
CA TYR A 225 -7.97 25.05 7.78
C TYR A 225 -8.99 23.92 8.03
N ASN A 226 -9.80 24.08 9.06
CA ASN A 226 -10.89 23.20 9.44
C ASN A 226 -12.22 23.85 9.08
N ASP A 227 -12.74 23.51 7.89
CA ASP A 227 -14.03 23.99 7.36
C ASP A 227 -15.21 23.75 8.32
N LYS A 228 -15.21 22.68 9.11
CA LYS A 228 -16.31 22.32 10.03
C LYS A 228 -16.30 23.07 11.35
N LEU A 229 -15.13 23.47 11.84
CA LEU A 229 -14.98 24.24 13.09
C LEU A 229 -14.58 25.71 12.85
N LYS A 230 -14.43 26.11 11.58
CA LYS A 230 -14.06 27.44 11.08
C LYS A 230 -12.78 28.01 11.70
N LEU A 231 -11.81 27.13 11.96
CA LEU A 231 -10.53 27.46 12.61
C LEU A 231 -9.34 27.01 11.77
N VAL A 232 -8.16 27.53 12.07
CA VAL A 232 -6.88 27.08 11.53
C VAL A 232 -6.11 26.38 12.64
N VAL A 233 -5.49 25.24 12.30
CA VAL A 233 -4.43 24.63 13.10
C VAL A 233 -3.11 24.97 12.42
N SER A 234 -2.14 25.49 13.17
CA SER A 234 -0.80 25.81 12.64
C SER A 234 0.31 25.37 13.59
N ILE A 235 1.48 25.07 13.02
CA ILE A 235 2.65 24.55 13.75
C ILE A 235 3.90 25.34 13.34
N ASP A 236 4.66 25.83 14.31
CA ASP A 236 5.94 26.50 14.08
C ASP A 236 7.14 25.54 14.00
N THR A 237 8.27 26.04 13.50
CA THR A 237 9.54 25.29 13.45
C THR A 237 10.11 24.98 14.84
N GLY A 238 9.54 25.55 15.91
CA GLY A 238 9.87 25.23 17.31
C GLY A 238 8.95 24.16 17.92
N GLY A 239 8.06 23.54 17.13
CA GLY A 239 7.15 22.48 17.58
C GLY A 239 5.94 22.97 18.39
N LEU A 240 5.66 24.27 18.42
CA LEU A 240 4.45 24.80 19.05
C LEU A 240 3.25 24.64 18.12
N ILE A 241 2.18 24.02 18.61
CA ILE A 241 0.90 23.95 17.90
C ILE A 241 -0.01 25.09 18.40
N ASP A 242 -0.65 25.80 17.47
CA ASP A 242 -1.65 26.81 17.77
C ASP A 242 -2.98 26.55 17.02
N ILE A 243 -4.07 27.03 17.61
CA ILE A 243 -5.43 26.90 17.10
C ILE A 243 -6.10 28.28 17.19
N TRP A 244 -6.48 28.84 16.04
CA TRP A 244 -6.94 30.22 15.92
C TRP A 244 -8.05 30.39 14.90
N ASP A 245 -8.88 31.41 15.10
CA ASP A 245 -9.96 31.82 14.21
C ASP A 245 -9.39 32.80 13.17
N PRO A 246 -9.58 32.55 11.86
CA PRO A 246 -8.99 33.38 10.80
C PRO A 246 -9.67 34.74 10.58
N ILE A 247 -10.86 34.94 11.14
CA ILE A 247 -11.61 36.20 11.08
C ILE A 247 -11.17 37.10 12.25
N THR A 248 -11.18 36.57 13.47
CA THR A 248 -10.91 37.31 14.72
C THR A 248 -9.43 37.31 15.14
N LEU A 249 -8.64 36.36 14.64
CA LEU A 249 -7.23 36.13 14.98
C LEU A 249 -6.99 35.75 16.46
N GLN A 250 -8.04 35.26 17.13
CA GLN A 250 -8.03 34.83 18.53
C GLN A 250 -8.35 33.33 18.65
N LEU A 251 -8.40 32.81 19.89
CA LEU A 251 -8.85 31.46 20.15
C LEU A 251 -10.33 31.29 19.73
N PRO A 252 -10.71 30.28 18.92
CA PRO A 252 -12.09 30.13 18.45
C PRO A 252 -13.07 29.75 19.57
N GLU A 253 -14.29 30.27 19.53
CA GLU A 253 -15.37 29.82 20.43
C GLU A 253 -15.77 28.33 20.21
N SER A 254 -15.36 27.74 19.08
CA SER A 254 -15.63 26.33 18.75
C SER A 254 -14.75 25.33 19.52
N VAL A 255 -13.70 25.79 20.24
CA VAL A 255 -12.91 24.96 21.16
C VAL A 255 -13.42 25.06 22.60
N SER A 256 -13.14 24.03 23.40
CA SER A 256 -13.65 23.87 24.78
C SER A 256 -12.63 24.23 25.86
N PHE A 257 -11.40 24.60 25.50
CA PHE A 257 -10.35 25.01 26.43
C PHE A 257 -10.18 26.52 26.37
N LYS A 258 -9.75 27.14 27.49
CA LYS A 258 -9.46 28.59 27.58
C LYS A 258 -7.97 28.88 27.63
N SER A 259 -7.17 27.95 28.16
CA SER A 259 -5.72 28.03 28.23
C SER A 259 -5.08 26.91 27.43
N LYS A 260 -3.99 27.21 26.72
CA LYS A 260 -3.18 26.18 26.04
C LYS A 260 -2.54 25.20 27.04
N PHE A 261 -2.34 25.60 28.29
CA PHE A 261 -1.80 24.73 29.34
C PHE A 261 -2.76 23.58 29.73
N ASP A 262 -4.06 23.69 29.43
CA ASP A 262 -5.04 22.62 29.67
C ASP A 262 -5.03 21.54 28.56
N THR A 263 -4.11 21.64 27.61
CA THR A 263 -4.08 20.89 26.35
C THR A 263 -2.75 20.13 26.16
N SER A 264 -2.67 19.36 25.08
CA SER A 264 -1.46 18.66 24.64
C SER A 264 -0.77 19.37 23.47
N LEU A 265 -1.10 20.64 23.21
CA LEU A 265 -0.56 21.41 22.07
C LEU A 265 0.94 21.75 22.21
N PHE A 266 1.51 21.51 23.40
CA PHE A 266 2.94 21.64 23.68
C PHE A 266 3.72 20.32 23.53
N ASP A 267 3.07 19.17 23.27
CA ASP A 267 3.71 17.84 23.28
C ASP A 267 4.92 17.75 22.32
N LEU A 268 4.86 18.39 21.16
CA LEU A 268 5.96 18.43 20.19
C LEU A 268 7.15 19.25 20.71
N LYS A 269 6.88 20.47 21.22
CA LYS A 269 7.91 21.34 21.82
C LYS A 269 8.55 20.71 23.06
N ALA A 270 7.76 20.00 23.88
CA ALA A 270 8.24 19.26 25.04
C ALA A 270 9.07 18.01 24.67
N ALA A 271 8.84 17.44 23.48
CA ALA A 271 9.66 16.37 22.90
C ALA A 271 10.81 16.88 22.02
N GLU A 272 11.09 18.19 22.04
CA GLU A 272 12.13 18.87 21.24
C GLU A 272 12.08 18.52 19.73
N THR A 273 10.87 18.34 19.20
CA THR A 273 10.64 17.84 17.83
C THR A 273 9.73 18.76 17.01
N THR A 274 9.80 18.63 15.69
CA THR A 274 9.05 19.44 14.72
C THR A 274 8.16 18.58 13.84
N ALA A 275 7.19 19.19 13.16
CA ALA A 275 6.29 18.48 12.24
C ALA A 275 6.92 18.29 10.84
N PHE A 276 6.71 17.12 10.24
CA PHE A 276 6.84 16.89 8.81
C PHE A 276 5.55 17.21 8.05
N ASP A 277 4.37 16.93 8.64
CA ASP A 277 3.07 17.26 8.07
C ASP A 277 1.97 17.35 9.14
N LEU A 278 0.87 18.01 8.78
CA LEU A 278 -0.35 18.21 9.55
C LEU A 278 -1.55 17.89 8.66
N ALA A 279 -2.43 16.99 9.09
CA ALA A 279 -3.74 16.77 8.46
C ALA A 279 -4.89 16.92 9.45
N ILE A 280 -6.06 17.30 8.95
CA ILE A 280 -7.30 17.45 9.73
C ILE A 280 -8.30 16.41 9.22
N SER A 281 -8.98 15.71 10.14
CA SER A 281 -9.98 14.72 9.75
C SER A 281 -11.16 15.40 9.02
N PRO A 282 -11.78 14.81 7.99
CA PRO A 282 -12.83 15.48 7.21
C PRO A 282 -14.08 15.90 7.99
N ASN A 283 -14.32 15.28 9.15
CA ASN A 283 -15.37 15.68 10.11
C ASN A 283 -14.97 16.84 11.04
N GLY A 284 -13.72 17.30 10.99
CA GLY A 284 -13.15 18.38 11.80
C GLY A 284 -12.83 18.03 13.26
N GLU A 285 -13.22 16.86 13.76
CA GLU A 285 -13.10 16.50 15.17
C GLU A 285 -11.67 16.25 15.65
N ARG A 286 -10.78 15.87 14.74
CA ARG A 286 -9.40 15.49 15.02
C ARG A 286 -8.44 16.17 14.05
N PHE A 287 -7.20 16.31 14.48
CA PHE A 287 -6.07 16.54 13.60
C PHE A 287 -4.93 15.62 13.99
N ALA A 288 -4.04 15.33 13.05
CA ALA A 288 -2.88 14.50 13.29
C ALA A 288 -1.62 15.15 12.73
N VAL A 289 -0.51 14.89 13.41
CA VAL A 289 0.81 15.43 13.12
C VAL A 289 1.79 14.27 13.02
N LEU A 290 2.51 14.20 11.90
CA LEU A 290 3.68 13.34 11.74
C LEU A 290 4.89 14.20 12.07
N SER A 291 5.74 13.75 12.99
CA SER A 291 6.85 14.54 13.51
C SER A 291 8.22 13.87 13.29
N LYS A 292 9.27 14.69 13.42
CA LYS A 292 10.67 14.33 13.12
C LYS A 292 11.25 13.23 14.01
N ASP A 293 10.63 12.99 15.16
CA ASP A 293 10.89 11.87 16.07
C ASP A 293 10.25 10.55 15.63
N SER A 294 9.73 10.47 14.40
CA SER A 294 9.03 9.30 13.85
C SER A 294 7.77 8.92 14.65
N GLN A 295 7.09 9.89 15.25
CA GLN A 295 5.79 9.67 15.88
C GLN A 295 4.63 10.26 15.06
N VAL A 296 3.50 9.57 15.10
CA VAL A 296 2.22 10.08 14.59
C VAL A 296 1.32 10.39 15.80
N ARG A 297 1.12 11.68 16.07
CA ARG A 297 0.31 12.16 17.20
C ARG A 297 -1.04 12.66 16.70
N VAL A 298 -2.13 12.09 17.22
CA VAL A 298 -3.51 12.43 16.89
C VAL A 298 -4.13 13.18 18.07
N PHE A 299 -4.71 14.35 17.82
CA PHE A 299 -5.31 15.23 18.82
C PHE A 299 -6.81 15.40 18.57
N LYS A 300 -7.57 15.70 19.62
CA LYS A 300 -8.98 16.14 19.48
C LYS A 300 -9.02 17.65 19.28
N THR A 301 -9.49 18.13 18.13
CA THR A 301 -9.44 19.55 17.77
C THR A 301 -10.11 20.45 18.80
N ARG A 302 -11.32 20.08 19.27
CA ARG A 302 -12.07 20.89 20.23
C ARG A 302 -11.41 20.99 21.61
N THR A 303 -10.66 19.98 22.06
CA THR A 303 -10.08 19.97 23.42
C THR A 303 -8.58 20.24 23.43
N GLY A 304 -7.90 20.23 22.28
CA GLY A 304 -6.44 20.31 22.17
C GLY A 304 -5.68 19.14 22.80
N LYS A 305 -6.38 18.12 23.32
CA LYS A 305 -5.77 17.00 24.06
C LYS A 305 -5.35 15.88 23.12
N LEU A 306 -4.23 15.24 23.42
CA LEU A 306 -3.75 14.06 22.73
C LEU A 306 -4.80 12.95 22.85
N PHE A 307 -5.17 12.37 21.72
CA PHE A 307 -6.09 11.24 21.61
C PHE A 307 -5.32 9.92 21.54
N LYS A 308 -4.31 9.87 20.67
CA LYS A 308 -3.45 8.71 20.41
C LYS A 308 -2.08 9.15 19.92
N ALA A 309 -1.07 8.35 20.21
CA ALA A 309 0.25 8.43 19.59
C ALA A 309 0.64 7.05 19.05
N PHE A 310 1.30 7.02 17.90
CA PHE A 310 1.91 5.83 17.31
C PHE A 310 3.41 6.09 17.17
N ASP A 311 4.23 5.16 17.63
CA ASP A 311 5.68 5.20 17.52
C ASP A 311 6.09 4.36 16.30
N GLU A 312 6.69 5.02 15.32
CA GLU A 312 7.18 4.45 14.06
C GLU A 312 8.71 4.55 13.97
N SER A 313 9.38 4.74 15.11
CA SER A 313 10.84 4.71 15.20
C SER A 313 11.42 3.36 14.78
N LEU A 314 12.73 3.37 14.47
CA LEU A 314 13.47 2.14 14.15
C LEU A 314 13.50 1.16 15.33
N ASP A 315 13.52 1.66 16.57
CA ASP A 315 13.51 0.83 17.78
C ASP A 315 12.14 0.19 17.99
N ALA A 316 11.04 0.96 17.88
CA ALA A 316 9.69 0.43 17.91
C ALA A 316 9.44 -0.60 16.80
N THR A 317 9.96 -0.35 15.59
CA THR A 317 9.83 -1.28 14.47
C THR A 317 10.66 -2.56 14.69
N SER A 318 11.84 -2.45 15.30
CA SER A 318 12.68 -3.60 15.68
C SER A 318 12.01 -4.46 16.75
N ILE A 319 11.38 -3.83 17.76
CA ILE A 319 10.56 -4.54 18.75
C ILE A 319 9.40 -5.25 18.04
N ALA A 320 8.70 -4.58 17.12
CA ALA A 320 7.60 -5.16 16.37
C ALA A 320 8.00 -6.32 15.44
N GLN A 321 9.28 -6.44 15.02
CA GLN A 321 9.77 -7.65 14.32
C GLN A 321 9.86 -8.88 15.24
N SER A 322 10.04 -8.68 16.55
CA SER A 322 10.18 -9.76 17.53
C SER A 322 8.86 -10.17 18.19
N ASP A 323 7.80 -9.35 18.09
CA ASP A 323 6.48 -9.63 18.69
C ASP A 323 5.66 -10.63 17.84
N PRO A 324 5.37 -11.85 18.34
CA PRO A 324 4.57 -12.84 17.61
C PRO A 324 3.14 -12.41 17.26
N LEU A 325 2.62 -11.34 17.87
CA LEU A 325 1.30 -10.76 17.57
C LEU A 325 1.35 -9.80 16.37
N MET A 326 2.54 -9.31 15.99
CA MET A 326 2.74 -8.27 14.97
C MET A 326 3.19 -8.82 13.60
N LYS A 327 2.97 -10.11 13.34
CA LYS A 327 3.35 -10.82 12.08
C LYS A 327 3.02 -10.07 10.78
N GLN A 328 1.96 -9.25 10.77
CA GLN A 328 1.60 -8.42 9.61
C GLN A 328 2.73 -7.45 9.19
N VAL A 329 3.51 -6.91 10.13
CA VAL A 329 4.63 -5.98 9.86
C VAL A 329 6.00 -6.69 9.80
N HIS A 330 6.06 -8.01 9.99
CA HIS A 330 7.34 -8.74 9.92
C HIS A 330 7.91 -8.73 8.49
N LEU A 331 9.21 -8.48 8.37
CA LEU A 331 9.99 -8.54 7.14
C LEU A 331 11.05 -9.65 7.30
N ASP A 332 11.60 -10.15 6.19
CA ASP A 332 12.80 -10.99 6.27
C ASP A 332 14.01 -10.17 6.74
N GLY A 333 15.00 -10.82 7.34
CA GLY A 333 16.13 -10.12 7.96
C GLY A 333 16.98 -9.30 6.98
N PHE A 334 17.02 -9.69 5.69
CA PHE A 334 17.79 -8.98 4.67
C PHE A 334 17.05 -7.72 4.20
N ASP A 335 15.75 -7.83 3.88
CA ASP A 335 14.93 -6.68 3.53
C ASP A 335 14.80 -5.70 4.71
N PHE A 336 14.60 -6.21 5.93
CA PHE A 336 14.60 -5.38 7.15
C PHE A 336 15.89 -4.58 7.28
N GLY A 337 17.06 -5.23 7.21
CA GLY A 337 18.36 -4.57 7.29
C GLY A 337 18.56 -3.51 6.20
N ARG A 338 18.16 -3.81 4.96
CA ARG A 338 18.19 -2.87 3.83
C ARG A 338 17.29 -1.66 4.07
N ARG A 339 16.05 -1.86 4.50
CA ARG A 339 15.11 -0.76 4.76
C ARG A 339 15.54 0.09 5.95
N CYS A 340 16.10 -0.48 7.00
CA CYS A 340 16.70 0.29 8.09
C CYS A 340 17.86 1.18 7.63
N ALA A 341 18.65 0.76 6.63
CA ALA A 341 19.68 1.60 6.03
C ALA A 341 19.07 2.77 5.23
N VAL A 342 18.04 2.50 4.41
CA VAL A 342 17.30 3.54 3.65
C VAL A 342 16.61 4.54 4.59
N GLU A 343 16.02 4.09 5.70
CA GLU A 343 15.37 4.96 6.68
C GLU A 343 16.36 5.90 7.36
N LYS A 344 17.54 5.38 7.75
CA LYS A 344 18.65 6.18 8.30
C LYS A 344 19.24 7.18 7.31
N GLU A 345 19.13 6.91 6.01
CA GLU A 345 19.48 7.87 4.95
C GLU A 345 18.39 8.93 4.77
N LEU A 346 17.12 8.51 4.68
CA LEU A 346 15.96 9.39 4.54
C LEU A 346 15.93 10.45 5.64
N LEU A 347 16.03 10.05 6.92
CA LEU A 347 15.97 10.96 8.08
C LEU A 347 17.13 11.98 8.13
N LYS A 348 18.19 11.80 7.33
CA LYS A 348 19.29 12.76 7.13
C LYS A 348 19.15 13.59 5.86
N SER A 349 18.31 13.18 4.92
CA SER A 349 18.02 13.90 3.69
C SER A 349 17.05 15.07 3.95
N PRO A 350 17.18 16.22 3.25
CA PRO A 350 16.10 17.22 3.22
C PRO A 350 14.77 16.64 2.71
N ASP A 351 14.78 15.55 1.94
CA ASP A 351 13.56 14.91 1.43
C ASP A 351 12.65 14.33 2.53
N ALA A 352 13.14 14.18 3.77
CA ALA A 352 12.32 13.76 4.92
C ALA A 352 11.10 14.67 5.15
N MET A 353 11.18 15.94 4.73
CA MET A 353 10.08 16.91 4.82
C MET A 353 8.91 16.63 3.87
N TYR A 354 9.07 15.73 2.89
CA TYR A 354 8.00 15.33 1.97
C TYR A 354 7.15 14.16 2.51
N GLN A 355 7.36 13.75 3.76
CA GLN A 355 6.52 12.75 4.40
C GLN A 355 5.18 13.35 4.82
N THR A 356 4.07 12.81 4.32
CA THR A 356 2.71 13.30 4.62
C THR A 356 1.84 12.25 5.29
N LEU A 357 0.69 12.67 5.81
CA LEU A 357 -0.35 11.80 6.34
C LEU A 357 -1.73 12.26 5.86
N ASP A 358 -2.70 11.34 5.80
CA ASP A 358 -4.08 11.65 5.41
C ASP A 358 -5.08 10.90 6.31
N PHE A 359 -6.33 11.33 6.26
CA PHE A 359 -7.46 10.66 6.90
C PHE A 359 -8.43 10.13 5.83
N ASP A 360 -9.09 9.02 6.14
CA ASP A 360 -10.26 8.62 5.35
C ASP A 360 -11.43 9.61 5.49
N GLN A 361 -12.39 9.54 4.59
CA GLN A 361 -13.58 10.39 4.56
C GLN A 361 -14.40 10.37 5.87
N SER A 362 -14.40 9.26 6.61
CA SER A 362 -15.08 9.17 7.91
C SER A 362 -14.28 9.78 9.08
N GLY A 363 -12.96 9.93 8.94
CA GLY A 363 -12.04 10.35 10.01
C GLY A 363 -11.76 9.27 11.06
N ASN A 364 -12.12 8.01 10.79
CA ASN A 364 -11.89 6.87 11.68
C ASN A 364 -10.57 6.16 11.39
N PHE A 365 -10.04 6.28 10.18
CA PHE A 365 -8.76 5.70 9.76
C PHE A 365 -7.76 6.82 9.46
N ILE A 366 -6.53 6.59 9.89
CA ILE A 366 -5.37 7.41 9.55
C ILE A 366 -4.48 6.61 8.60
N ILE A 367 -3.93 7.29 7.60
CA ILE A 367 -3.09 6.71 6.56
C ILE A 367 -1.76 7.45 6.54
N TYR A 368 -0.66 6.72 6.70
CA TYR A 368 0.69 7.30 6.65
C TYR A 368 1.73 6.27 6.18
N PRO A 369 2.77 6.70 5.46
CA PRO A 369 3.87 5.83 5.07
C PRO A 369 4.85 5.61 6.23
N THR A 370 5.44 4.41 6.24
CA THR A 370 6.45 3.96 7.21
C THR A 370 7.56 3.21 6.47
N MET A 371 8.62 2.86 7.17
CA MET A 371 9.68 1.98 6.64
C MET A 371 9.14 0.65 6.08
N VAL A 372 8.09 0.07 6.68
CA VAL A 372 7.52 -1.24 6.28
C VAL A 372 6.59 -1.12 5.06
N GLY A 373 5.97 0.04 4.85
CA GLY A 373 4.92 0.27 3.85
C GLY A 373 3.95 1.36 4.32
N ILE A 374 2.82 1.50 3.63
CA ILE A 374 1.79 2.48 4.01
C ILE A 374 0.77 1.83 4.95
N LYS A 375 0.72 2.31 6.20
CA LYS A 375 -0.20 1.80 7.22
C LYS A 375 -1.56 2.50 7.10
N VAL A 376 -2.63 1.72 7.19
CA VAL A 376 -4.00 2.18 7.39
C VAL A 376 -4.45 1.72 8.77
N VAL A 377 -4.53 2.65 9.74
CA VAL A 377 -4.77 2.32 11.16
C VAL A 377 -6.14 2.82 11.60
N ASN A 378 -6.96 1.92 12.17
CA ASN A 378 -8.24 2.27 12.76
C ASN A 378 -8.04 2.98 14.11
N LEU A 379 -8.41 4.26 14.16
CA LEU A 379 -8.29 5.12 15.34
C LEU A 379 -9.28 4.78 16.46
N VAL A 380 -10.35 4.03 16.19
CA VAL A 380 -11.31 3.57 17.22
C VAL A 380 -10.81 2.28 17.86
N THR A 381 -10.46 1.27 17.06
CA THR A 381 -10.08 -0.07 17.55
C THR A 381 -8.60 -0.16 17.97
N ASN A 382 -7.74 0.74 17.46
CA ASN A 382 -6.28 0.70 17.58
C ASN A 382 -5.58 -0.45 16.84
N HIS A 383 -6.23 -1.00 15.81
CA HIS A 383 -5.65 -2.06 14.97
C HIS A 383 -5.17 -1.52 13.62
N LEU A 384 -4.09 -2.11 13.12
CA LEU A 384 -3.68 -2.00 11.72
C LEU A 384 -4.72 -2.74 10.87
N SER A 385 -5.41 -2.01 10.01
CA SER A 385 -6.49 -2.56 9.18
C SER A 385 -5.97 -3.07 7.85
N THR A 386 -5.02 -2.34 7.25
CA THR A 386 -4.41 -2.66 5.96
C THR A 386 -2.99 -2.11 5.92
N LEU A 387 -2.10 -2.82 5.22
CA LEU A 387 -0.71 -2.43 5.01
C LEU A 387 -0.40 -2.54 3.51
N LEU A 388 -0.34 -1.39 2.85
CA LEU A 388 -0.14 -1.28 1.39
C LEU A 388 1.35 -1.16 1.07
N GLY A 389 1.78 -1.70 -0.06
CA GLY A 389 3.16 -1.57 -0.54
C GLY A 389 4.21 -2.36 0.24
N LYS A 390 3.83 -3.21 1.20
CA LYS A 390 4.79 -4.05 1.97
C LYS A 390 5.69 -4.87 1.04
N VAL A 391 5.12 -5.42 -0.03
CA VAL A 391 5.83 -6.26 -1.00
C VAL A 391 6.74 -5.48 -1.96
N GLU A 392 6.59 -4.15 -2.06
CA GLU A 392 7.37 -3.28 -2.93
C GLU A 392 8.71 -2.92 -2.27
N SER A 393 9.56 -3.92 -2.11
CA SER A 393 10.74 -3.88 -1.24
C SER A 393 11.84 -2.87 -1.66
N SER A 394 11.76 -2.32 -2.87
CA SER A 394 12.63 -1.23 -3.37
C SER A 394 12.13 0.18 -3.06
N GLU A 395 10.95 0.32 -2.44
CA GLU A 395 10.24 1.59 -2.32
C GLU A 395 10.03 2.02 -0.86
N ARG A 396 10.49 3.23 -0.53
CA ARG A 396 10.15 3.93 0.72
C ARG A 396 9.23 5.08 0.38
N PHE A 397 7.92 4.85 0.55
CA PHE A 397 6.89 5.84 0.24
C PHE A 397 7.01 7.09 1.14
N LEU A 398 6.68 8.28 0.64
CA LEU A 398 6.84 9.57 1.37
C LEU A 398 5.55 10.38 1.45
N ALA A 399 5.09 10.96 0.34
CA ALA A 399 3.85 11.72 0.31
C ALA A 399 2.70 10.80 -0.10
N THR A 400 1.61 10.80 0.65
CA THR A 400 0.37 10.07 0.36
C THR A 400 -0.83 11.01 0.28
N ALA A 401 -1.75 10.77 -0.67
CA ALA A 401 -3.02 11.47 -0.77
C ALA A 401 -4.14 10.53 -1.23
N LEU A 402 -5.29 10.55 -0.53
CA LEU A 402 -6.39 9.59 -0.72
C LEU A 402 -7.55 10.18 -1.52
N LEU A 403 -7.82 9.60 -2.69
CA LEU A 403 -9.02 9.87 -3.49
C LEU A 403 -10.10 8.81 -3.20
N GLN A 404 -11.17 9.22 -2.52
CA GLN A 404 -12.38 8.41 -2.32
C GLN A 404 -13.51 8.97 -3.18
N PRO A 405 -13.85 8.32 -4.31
CA PRO A 405 -14.93 8.76 -5.18
C PRO A 405 -16.29 8.50 -4.55
N LYS A 406 -17.28 9.34 -4.87
CA LYS A 406 -18.64 9.19 -4.33
C LYS A 406 -19.38 8.08 -5.07
N PRO A 407 -20.05 7.13 -4.38
CA PRO A 407 -20.84 6.10 -5.03
C PRO A 407 -22.01 6.71 -5.82
N VAL A 408 -22.24 6.20 -7.04
CA VAL A 408 -23.32 6.69 -7.91
C VAL A 408 -24.50 5.71 -7.88
N ARG A 409 -25.72 6.22 -7.68
CA ARG A 409 -26.93 5.40 -7.76
C ARG A 409 -27.17 4.96 -9.20
N GLN A 410 -27.32 3.66 -9.42
CA GLN A 410 -27.76 3.13 -10.71
C GLN A 410 -29.20 3.60 -11.01
N LYS A 411 -29.42 4.16 -12.20
CA LYS A 411 -30.79 4.42 -12.68
C LYS A 411 -31.39 3.10 -13.14
N VAL A 412 -32.38 2.59 -12.40
CA VAL A 412 -33.22 1.48 -12.86
C VAL A 412 -34.09 1.99 -14.01
N ASN A 413 -34.15 1.26 -15.12
CA ASN A 413 -35.00 1.62 -16.26
C ASN A 413 -36.48 1.45 -15.89
N PRO A 414 -37.33 2.48 -16.08
CA PRO A 414 -38.78 2.34 -15.91
C PRO A 414 -39.38 1.67 -17.15
N GLY A 415 -39.32 0.33 -17.19
CA GLY A 415 -39.80 -0.44 -18.35
C GLY A 415 -39.92 -1.95 -18.15
N GLY A 416 -39.85 -2.44 -16.90
CA GLY A 416 -40.06 -3.83 -16.55
C GLY A 416 -41.04 -3.95 -15.39
N GLU A 417 -42.31 -4.13 -15.69
CA GLU A 417 -43.29 -4.59 -14.71
C GLU A 417 -43.07 -6.09 -14.46
N ASP A 418 -42.11 -6.41 -13.58
CA ASP A 418 -42.11 -7.61 -12.73
C ASP A 418 -40.89 -7.57 -11.79
N ASN A 419 -41.14 -7.80 -10.48
CA ASN A 419 -40.20 -7.78 -9.32
C ASN A 419 -40.06 -6.48 -8.51
N ILE A 420 -41.16 -6.00 -7.91
CA ILE A 420 -41.14 -4.95 -6.86
C ILE A 420 -40.76 -5.51 -5.46
N ALA A 421 -40.63 -6.84 -5.30
CA ALA A 421 -40.37 -7.50 -4.02
C ALA A 421 -38.87 -7.69 -3.64
N ALA A 422 -37.94 -7.13 -4.40
CA ALA A 422 -36.49 -7.25 -4.15
C ALA A 422 -35.76 -5.89 -4.02
N ALA A 423 -36.48 -4.81 -3.73
CA ALA A 423 -35.93 -3.45 -3.59
C ALA A 423 -35.17 -3.20 -2.26
N GLY A 424 -34.32 -4.14 -1.85
CA GLY A 424 -33.35 -3.97 -0.78
C GLY A 424 -31.98 -3.64 -1.36
N ALA A 425 -31.39 -2.51 -0.96
CA ALA A 425 -30.08 -2.03 -1.44
C ALA A 425 -29.94 -1.95 -2.99
N GLY A 426 -30.71 -1.05 -3.61
CA GLY A 426 -30.51 -0.69 -5.02
C GLY A 426 -29.04 -0.32 -5.28
N ALA A 427 -28.41 -1.03 -6.24
CA ALA A 427 -26.97 -1.07 -6.38
C ALA A 427 -26.34 0.32 -6.60
N TYR A 428 -25.40 0.68 -5.72
CA TYR A 428 -24.48 1.77 -5.95
C TYR A 428 -23.25 1.21 -6.65
N GLU A 429 -22.91 1.72 -7.83
CA GLU A 429 -21.66 1.36 -8.51
C GLU A 429 -20.63 2.49 -8.34
N TYR A 430 -19.39 2.11 -8.10
CA TYR A 430 -18.23 3.00 -8.10
C TYR A 430 -17.71 3.16 -9.53
N VAL A 431 -17.99 4.31 -10.15
CA VAL A 431 -17.54 4.62 -11.53
C VAL A 431 -16.02 4.65 -11.62
N THR A 432 -15.38 5.19 -10.59
CA THR A 432 -13.94 5.15 -10.31
C THR A 432 -13.72 4.48 -8.96
N ASP A 433 -12.58 3.81 -8.80
CA ASP A 433 -12.25 3.05 -7.60
C ASP A 433 -11.43 3.87 -6.57
N PRO A 434 -11.61 3.62 -5.25
CA PRO A 434 -10.87 4.33 -4.21
C PRO A 434 -9.37 4.11 -4.40
N THR A 435 -8.63 5.21 -4.47
CA THR A 435 -7.24 5.23 -4.91
C THR A 435 -6.39 6.07 -3.97
N LEU A 436 -5.37 5.45 -3.40
CA LEU A 436 -4.31 6.15 -2.68
C LEU A 436 -3.14 6.39 -3.63
N VAL A 437 -2.72 7.64 -3.76
CA VAL A 437 -1.54 8.00 -4.54
C VAL A 437 -0.36 8.18 -3.59
N ALA A 438 0.79 7.60 -3.92
CA ALA A 438 2.02 7.70 -3.12
C ALA A 438 3.22 8.16 -3.96
N THR A 439 4.16 8.92 -3.37
CA THR A 439 5.51 9.17 -3.91
C THR A 439 6.54 8.28 -3.18
N SER A 440 7.76 8.13 -3.71
CA SER A 440 8.83 7.29 -3.10
C SER A 440 10.18 8.01 -3.07
N PHE A 441 10.98 7.76 -2.03
CA PHE A 441 12.26 8.42 -1.77
C PHE A 441 13.24 8.25 -2.96
N LYS A 442 13.82 9.37 -3.41
CA LYS A 442 14.68 9.48 -4.60
C LYS A 442 14.07 9.00 -5.93
N LYS A 443 12.79 8.62 -5.99
CA LYS A 443 12.13 8.18 -7.23
C LYS A 443 11.47 9.35 -7.95
N LYS A 444 11.61 9.39 -9.27
CA LYS A 444 10.90 10.32 -10.16
C LYS A 444 9.50 9.79 -10.55
N ARG A 445 8.86 9.07 -9.63
CA ARG A 445 7.59 8.35 -9.87
C ARG A 445 6.58 8.60 -8.76
N PHE A 446 5.31 8.54 -9.13
CA PHE A 446 4.21 8.32 -8.20
C PHE A 446 3.50 7.01 -8.53
N TYR A 447 2.87 6.42 -7.54
CA TYR A 447 2.33 5.06 -7.52
C TYR A 447 0.85 5.11 -7.14
N LEU A 448 0.02 4.31 -7.80
CA LEU A 448 -1.42 4.22 -7.55
C LEU A 448 -1.74 2.91 -6.83
N PHE A 449 -2.17 2.99 -5.58
CA PHE A 449 -2.74 1.84 -4.85
C PHE A 449 -4.26 1.88 -4.97
N THR A 450 -4.85 0.78 -5.42
CA THR A 450 -6.30 0.64 -5.62
C THR A 450 -6.82 -0.62 -4.92
N LYS A 451 -7.99 -1.14 -5.32
CA LYS A 451 -8.43 -2.48 -4.92
C LYS A 451 -7.88 -3.60 -5.82
N ARG A 452 -7.37 -3.26 -7.01
CA ARG A 452 -6.92 -4.22 -8.03
C ARG A 452 -5.44 -4.51 -7.90
N LEU A 453 -5.06 -5.75 -8.19
CA LEU A 453 -3.68 -6.15 -8.42
C LEU A 453 -3.27 -5.83 -9.87
N PRO A 454 -1.96 -5.72 -10.17
CA PRO A 454 -1.47 -5.55 -11.54
C PRO A 454 -1.93 -6.62 -12.53
N SER A 455 -2.14 -7.85 -12.04
CA SER A 455 -2.73 -8.98 -12.78
C SER A 455 -4.09 -8.63 -13.38
N ASP A 456 -4.97 -8.03 -12.58
CA ASP A 456 -6.41 -7.87 -12.87
C ASP A 456 -6.66 -6.85 -13.99
N THR A 457 -5.64 -6.05 -14.31
CA THR A 457 -5.69 -5.01 -15.36
C THR A 457 -4.88 -5.40 -16.61
N GLY A 458 -4.34 -6.64 -16.66
CA GLY A 458 -3.41 -7.09 -17.71
C GLY A 458 -2.07 -6.35 -17.69
N ALA A 459 -1.80 -5.53 -16.66
CA ALA A 459 -0.63 -4.64 -16.59
C ALA A 459 0.63 -5.35 -16.05
N GLY A 460 0.62 -6.66 -15.86
CA GLY A 460 1.71 -7.40 -15.22
C GLY A 460 3.12 -7.14 -15.78
N GLN A 461 3.25 -6.92 -17.10
CA GLN A 461 4.52 -6.55 -17.76
C GLN A 461 4.68 -5.04 -18.04
N GLN A 462 3.66 -4.23 -17.77
CA GLN A 462 3.64 -2.80 -18.11
C GLN A 462 2.98 -1.93 -17.02
N ARG A 463 3.19 -2.29 -15.75
CA ARG A 463 2.70 -1.53 -14.58
C ARG A 463 3.38 -0.16 -14.45
N ASP A 464 4.63 -0.09 -14.88
CA ASP A 464 5.49 1.09 -14.80
C ASP A 464 5.44 1.90 -16.10
N ILE A 465 4.60 2.94 -16.14
CA ILE A 465 4.35 3.72 -17.35
C ILE A 465 5.48 4.72 -17.60
N PHE A 466 6.12 4.61 -18.77
CA PHE A 466 7.18 5.52 -19.23
C PHE A 466 6.60 6.69 -20.04
N ASN A 467 5.85 7.57 -19.37
CA ASN A 467 5.25 8.76 -19.97
C ASN A 467 6.20 9.97 -20.10
N GLU A 468 7.47 9.81 -19.73
CA GLU A 468 8.56 10.75 -20.00
C GLU A 468 9.70 9.98 -20.66
N LYS A 469 10.54 10.65 -21.45
CA LYS A 469 11.76 10.01 -21.96
C LYS A 469 12.69 9.70 -20.77
N PRO A 470 13.09 8.45 -20.54
CA PRO A 470 14.02 8.12 -19.45
C PRO A 470 15.33 8.89 -19.62
N THR A 471 15.89 9.42 -18.52
CA THR A 471 17.21 10.06 -18.56
C THR A 471 18.32 9.05 -18.89
N ALA A 472 19.49 9.48 -19.34
CA ALA A 472 20.61 8.57 -19.63
C ALA A 472 20.97 7.70 -18.41
N ASP A 473 20.97 8.28 -17.21
CA ASP A 473 21.18 7.56 -15.95
C ASP A 473 20.04 6.59 -15.60
N GLU A 474 18.83 6.80 -16.13
CA GLU A 474 17.70 5.88 -15.98
C GLU A 474 17.65 4.82 -17.06
N MET A 475 18.15 5.09 -18.27
CA MET A 475 18.43 4.02 -19.25
C MET A 475 19.59 3.16 -18.75
N SER A 476 20.60 3.77 -18.11
CA SER A 476 21.72 3.07 -17.47
C SER A 476 21.26 2.34 -16.19
N ALA A 477 20.43 2.95 -15.34
CA ALA A 477 19.90 2.29 -14.14
C ALA A 477 18.78 1.29 -14.44
N ALA A 478 18.02 1.44 -15.53
CA ALA A 478 17.11 0.42 -16.03
C ALA A 478 17.84 -0.68 -16.79
N ALA A 479 19.00 -0.41 -17.41
CA ALA A 479 19.91 -1.44 -17.92
C ALA A 479 20.63 -2.17 -16.78
N ALA A 480 21.03 -1.47 -15.72
CA ALA A 480 21.64 -2.04 -14.52
C ALA A 480 20.62 -2.77 -13.65
N ALA A 481 19.37 -2.31 -13.60
CA ALA A 481 18.25 -3.07 -13.04
C ALA A 481 17.90 -4.25 -13.96
N ALA A 482 17.87 -4.10 -15.29
CA ALA A 482 17.72 -5.25 -16.19
C ALA A 482 18.92 -6.23 -16.14
N ALA A 483 20.08 -5.80 -15.62
CA ALA A 483 21.22 -6.66 -15.33
C ALA A 483 21.16 -7.30 -13.93
N GLY A 484 20.70 -6.57 -12.90
CA GLY A 484 20.63 -7.01 -11.50
C GLY A 484 19.29 -7.59 -11.05
N SER A 485 18.24 -7.40 -11.85
CA SER A 485 16.92 -8.04 -11.76
C SER A 485 16.56 -8.79 -13.04
N ARG A 486 17.57 -9.09 -13.87
CA ARG A 486 17.58 -10.39 -14.55
C ARG A 486 17.72 -11.46 -13.45
N LYS A 487 16.58 -11.99 -12.98
CA LYS A 487 16.44 -13.45 -13.10
C LYS A 487 16.81 -13.73 -14.55
N PRO A 488 17.81 -14.58 -14.86
CA PRO A 488 18.15 -14.83 -16.24
C PRO A 488 16.86 -15.20 -16.96
N GLN A 489 16.48 -14.44 -17.99
CA GLN A 489 15.50 -14.92 -18.95
C GLN A 489 16.21 -16.07 -19.65
N ILE A 490 16.11 -17.23 -19.01
CA ILE A 490 16.39 -18.52 -19.59
C ILE A 490 15.62 -18.50 -20.90
N LYS A 491 16.33 -18.69 -22.01
CA LYS A 491 15.67 -18.88 -23.30
C LYS A 491 14.87 -20.16 -23.13
N ILE A 492 13.57 -20.01 -22.88
CA ILE A 492 12.61 -21.11 -22.82
C ILE A 492 12.82 -21.93 -24.08
N GLY A 493 13.27 -23.17 -23.92
CA GLY A 493 13.59 -24.05 -25.03
C GLY A 493 12.38 -24.20 -25.93
N LYS A 494 12.58 -24.19 -27.25
CA LYS A 494 11.53 -24.58 -28.20
C LYS A 494 11.57 -26.08 -28.44
N LYS A 495 12.77 -26.67 -28.36
CA LYS A 495 12.98 -28.10 -28.41
C LYS A 495 14.01 -28.51 -27.35
N ALA A 496 14.02 -29.79 -27.04
CA ALA A 496 15.12 -30.41 -26.32
C ALA A 496 15.47 -31.76 -26.96
N VAL A 497 16.73 -32.16 -26.81
CA VAL A 497 17.23 -33.49 -27.18
C VAL A 497 17.74 -34.14 -25.90
N ILE A 498 17.04 -35.19 -25.47
CA ILE A 498 17.42 -36.04 -24.34
C ILE A 498 18.33 -37.13 -24.90
N HIS A 499 19.62 -37.08 -24.57
CA HIS A 499 20.56 -38.15 -24.88
C HIS A 499 20.42 -39.24 -23.82
N THR A 500 20.13 -40.47 -24.22
CA THR A 500 19.98 -41.63 -23.32
C THR A 500 20.89 -42.78 -23.77
N ASP A 501 21.09 -43.77 -22.89
CA ASP A 501 21.88 -44.97 -23.22
C ASP A 501 21.34 -45.78 -24.42
N PHE A 502 20.06 -45.61 -24.78
CA PHE A 502 19.43 -46.26 -25.94
C PHE A 502 19.35 -45.37 -27.20
N GLY A 503 19.83 -44.11 -27.11
CA GLY A 503 19.82 -43.13 -28.20
C GLY A 503 19.12 -41.81 -27.82
N ASP A 504 18.86 -40.99 -28.83
CA ASP A 504 18.36 -39.62 -28.67
C ASP A 504 16.83 -39.55 -28.78
N ILE A 505 16.19 -38.81 -27.87
CA ILE A 505 14.77 -38.49 -27.89
C ILE A 505 14.62 -36.97 -28.08
N GLN A 506 14.05 -36.53 -29.20
CA GLN A 506 13.78 -35.12 -29.46
C GLN A 506 12.34 -34.78 -29.07
N ILE A 507 12.18 -33.71 -28.28
CA ILE A 507 10.89 -33.22 -27.82
C ILE A 507 10.67 -31.76 -28.26
N ASP A 508 9.47 -31.44 -28.70
CA ASP A 508 9.02 -30.05 -28.89
C ASP A 508 8.36 -29.56 -27.59
N LEU A 509 8.69 -28.35 -27.16
CA LEU A 509 8.31 -27.80 -25.85
C LEU A 509 7.23 -26.72 -25.97
N TYR A 510 6.19 -26.79 -25.13
CA TYR A 510 5.01 -25.92 -25.18
C TYR A 510 5.13 -24.66 -24.32
N GLY A 511 6.33 -24.06 -24.23
CA GLY A 511 6.64 -22.96 -23.30
C GLY A 511 5.93 -21.62 -23.54
N LYS A 512 5.01 -21.54 -24.52
CA LYS A 512 4.02 -20.44 -24.65
C LYS A 512 2.74 -20.69 -23.85
N LEU A 513 2.36 -21.96 -23.68
CA LEU A 513 1.14 -22.41 -23.03
C LEU A 513 1.41 -22.71 -21.54
N VAL A 514 2.53 -23.38 -21.27
CA VAL A 514 2.96 -23.77 -19.91
C VAL A 514 4.36 -23.19 -19.59
N PRO A 515 4.47 -21.86 -19.46
CA PRO A 515 5.75 -21.17 -19.37
C PRO A 515 6.58 -21.54 -18.13
N LYS A 516 5.96 -21.75 -16.96
CA LYS A 516 6.72 -22.12 -15.75
C LYS A 516 7.29 -23.52 -15.86
N THR A 517 6.50 -24.47 -16.35
CA THR A 517 6.90 -25.87 -16.49
C THR A 517 8.07 -26.01 -17.45
N VAL A 518 8.04 -25.31 -18.59
CA VAL A 518 9.15 -25.32 -19.54
C VAL A 518 10.34 -24.48 -19.05
N GLU A 519 10.15 -23.39 -18.30
CA GLU A 519 11.26 -22.67 -17.64
C GLU A 519 12.00 -23.61 -16.67
N ASN A 520 11.26 -24.33 -15.82
CA ASN A 520 11.77 -25.32 -14.87
C ASN A 520 12.58 -26.42 -15.58
N PHE A 521 11.96 -27.13 -16.53
CA PHE A 521 12.62 -28.19 -17.30
C PHE A 521 13.86 -27.68 -18.06
N THR A 522 13.74 -26.55 -18.76
CA THR A 522 14.83 -25.95 -19.54
C THR A 522 16.03 -25.61 -18.65
N LYS A 523 15.78 -25.08 -17.45
CA LYS A 523 16.81 -24.64 -16.53
C LYS A 523 17.50 -25.81 -15.83
N HIS A 524 16.75 -26.82 -15.39
CA HIS A 524 17.34 -28.08 -14.91
C HIS A 524 18.24 -28.73 -15.97
N ALA A 525 17.79 -28.80 -17.23
CA ALA A 525 18.61 -29.29 -18.34
C ALA A 525 19.89 -28.46 -18.56
N GLN A 526 19.79 -27.12 -18.58
CA GLN A 526 20.95 -26.23 -18.78
C GLN A 526 21.96 -26.25 -17.62
N ASP A 527 21.52 -26.58 -16.41
CA ASP A 527 22.36 -26.69 -15.21
C ASP A 527 22.93 -28.10 -15.01
N GLY A 528 22.69 -29.04 -15.93
CA GLY A 528 23.14 -30.44 -15.84
C GLY A 528 22.41 -31.26 -14.76
N TYR A 529 21.26 -30.78 -14.27
CA TYR A 529 20.49 -31.44 -13.19
C TYR A 529 19.93 -32.80 -13.61
N TYR A 530 19.75 -33.02 -14.91
CA TYR A 530 19.30 -34.29 -15.49
C TYR A 530 20.44 -35.14 -16.04
N ASP A 531 21.70 -34.71 -15.92
CA ASP A 531 22.86 -35.50 -16.36
C ASP A 531 23.04 -36.67 -15.36
N ASP A 532 23.22 -37.89 -15.90
CA ASP A 532 23.30 -39.16 -15.16
C ASP A 532 22.04 -39.52 -14.35
N VAL A 533 20.87 -38.94 -14.67
CA VAL A 533 19.61 -39.24 -13.97
C VAL A 533 18.93 -40.48 -14.57
N LEU A 534 18.58 -41.42 -13.70
CA LEU A 534 18.05 -42.73 -14.10
C LEU A 534 16.54 -42.74 -14.36
N PHE A 535 16.10 -43.61 -15.28
CA PHE A 535 14.69 -43.95 -15.48
C PHE A 535 14.24 -44.90 -14.35
N HIS A 536 13.81 -44.33 -13.22
CA HIS A 536 13.49 -45.10 -12.01
C HIS A 536 12.19 -45.91 -12.12
N ARG A 537 11.35 -45.64 -13.12
CA ARG A 537 10.07 -46.32 -13.29
C ARG A 537 9.67 -46.43 -14.77
N VAL A 538 9.37 -47.65 -15.22
CA VAL A 538 9.01 -47.98 -16.61
C VAL A 538 7.82 -48.93 -16.61
N ILE A 539 6.70 -48.51 -17.20
CA ILE A 539 5.48 -49.33 -17.27
C ILE A 539 5.11 -49.57 -18.73
N ASN A 540 5.18 -50.83 -19.13
CA ASN A 540 4.87 -51.28 -20.49
C ASN A 540 3.39 -51.00 -20.86
N LYS A 541 3.18 -50.37 -22.01
CA LYS A 541 1.90 -49.80 -22.51
C LYS A 541 1.32 -48.72 -21.60
N PHE A 542 2.17 -47.92 -20.97
CA PHE A 542 1.73 -46.75 -20.22
C PHE A 542 2.71 -45.57 -20.35
N MET A 543 3.88 -45.63 -19.69
CA MET A 543 4.81 -44.51 -19.63
C MET A 543 6.21 -44.92 -19.14
N ILE A 544 7.19 -44.06 -19.42
CA ILE A 544 8.55 -44.09 -18.84
C ILE A 544 8.77 -42.81 -18.01
N GLN A 545 9.23 -42.92 -16.77
CA GLN A 545 9.38 -41.82 -15.81
C GLN A 545 10.83 -41.68 -15.33
N THR A 546 11.25 -40.43 -15.13
CA THR A 546 12.63 -40.03 -14.80
C THR A 546 12.61 -38.63 -14.14
N GLY A 547 13.78 -38.01 -13.97
CA GLY A 547 13.93 -36.65 -13.43
C GLY A 547 14.03 -36.56 -11.91
N ASP A 548 14.27 -37.68 -11.22
CA ASP A 548 14.65 -37.72 -9.79
C ASP A 548 16.16 -38.00 -9.67
N PRO A 549 16.98 -37.02 -9.21
CA PRO A 549 18.41 -37.22 -8.99
C PRO A 549 18.77 -38.28 -7.94
N GLU A 550 17.86 -38.61 -7.02
CA GLU A 550 18.08 -39.70 -6.06
C GLU A 550 17.68 -41.06 -6.62
N GLY A 551 16.95 -41.09 -7.75
CA GLY A 551 16.50 -42.32 -8.41
C GLY A 551 15.58 -43.20 -7.54
N THR A 552 14.87 -42.60 -6.59
CA THR A 552 13.95 -43.31 -5.66
C THR A 552 12.48 -43.16 -6.07
N GLY A 553 12.17 -42.18 -6.91
CA GLY A 553 10.82 -41.73 -7.23
C GLY A 553 10.22 -40.78 -6.18
N MET A 554 10.92 -40.52 -5.07
CA MET A 554 10.48 -39.60 -4.01
C MET A 554 11.26 -38.28 -3.98
N GLY A 555 12.39 -38.19 -4.70
CA GLY A 555 13.23 -37.00 -4.75
C GLY A 555 12.89 -36.05 -5.90
N GLY A 556 13.75 -35.04 -6.07
CA GLY A 556 13.59 -33.98 -7.06
C GLY A 556 12.90 -32.72 -6.52
N SER A 557 13.32 -31.55 -6.98
CA SER A 557 12.77 -30.25 -6.57
C SER A 557 12.86 -29.24 -7.70
N SER A 558 11.93 -28.29 -7.79
CA SER A 558 11.96 -27.28 -8.86
C SER A 558 13.14 -26.31 -8.70
N ILE A 559 13.42 -25.57 -9.77
CA ILE A 559 14.44 -24.49 -9.79
C ILE A 559 14.18 -23.35 -8.78
N TRP A 560 13.03 -23.33 -8.12
CA TRP A 560 12.66 -22.38 -7.08
C TRP A 560 12.83 -22.93 -5.64
N GLY A 561 13.30 -24.18 -5.49
CA GLY A 561 13.64 -24.78 -4.19
C GLY A 561 12.46 -25.43 -3.45
N GLY A 562 11.42 -25.84 -4.17
CA GLY A 562 10.22 -26.50 -3.63
C GLY A 562 9.27 -26.89 -4.76
N ASP A 563 7.99 -27.10 -4.45
CA ASP A 563 6.95 -27.41 -5.42
C ASP A 563 6.44 -26.17 -6.17
N PHE A 564 5.92 -26.34 -7.40
CA PHE A 564 5.21 -25.30 -8.14
C PHE A 564 3.84 -25.76 -8.67
N GLU A 565 3.02 -24.79 -9.10
CA GLU A 565 1.63 -25.01 -9.52
C GLU A 565 1.48 -25.82 -10.82
N ASP A 566 0.29 -26.36 -11.06
CA ASP A 566 -0.07 -26.97 -12.34
C ASP A 566 -0.49 -25.92 -13.38
N GLU A 567 -0.11 -26.14 -14.65
CA GLU A 567 -0.46 -25.28 -15.78
C GLU A 567 -1.38 -26.03 -16.78
N PHE A 568 -2.62 -26.33 -16.38
CA PHE A 568 -3.58 -26.99 -17.28
C PHE A 568 -4.16 -26.01 -18.32
N VAL A 569 -4.10 -26.40 -19.60
CA VAL A 569 -4.66 -25.63 -20.73
C VAL A 569 -5.53 -26.55 -21.61
N PRO A 570 -6.66 -26.08 -22.18
CA PRO A 570 -7.54 -26.92 -23.01
C PRO A 570 -6.88 -27.49 -24.28
N GLU A 571 -5.80 -26.88 -24.74
CA GLU A 571 -5.07 -27.29 -25.96
C GLU A 571 -4.07 -28.43 -25.74
N LEU A 572 -3.81 -28.84 -24.49
CA LEU A 572 -2.82 -29.88 -24.16
C LEU A 572 -3.46 -30.99 -23.29
N ASP A 573 -3.53 -32.19 -23.85
CA ASP A 573 -4.07 -33.39 -23.21
C ASP A 573 -3.17 -34.62 -23.49
N HIS A 574 -3.57 -35.78 -22.97
CA HIS A 574 -2.92 -37.07 -23.21
C HIS A 574 -3.71 -37.92 -24.23
N SER A 575 -4.39 -37.30 -25.20
CA SER A 575 -5.17 -38.01 -26.24
C SER A 575 -4.30 -38.77 -27.25
N GLU A 576 -3.02 -38.41 -27.35
CA GLU A 576 -2.02 -39.03 -28.22
C GLU A 576 -0.89 -39.71 -27.40
N PRO A 577 -0.17 -40.70 -27.96
CA PRO A 577 1.06 -41.20 -27.36
C PRO A 577 2.21 -40.19 -27.45
N TYR A 578 3.25 -40.42 -26.65
CA TYR A 578 4.49 -39.63 -26.58
C TYR A 578 4.33 -38.18 -26.10
N MET A 579 3.30 -37.92 -25.29
CA MET A 579 3.16 -36.67 -24.55
C MET A 579 4.11 -36.67 -23.35
N VAL A 580 4.72 -35.53 -23.08
CA VAL A 580 5.69 -35.32 -22.00
C VAL A 580 5.07 -34.45 -20.92
N SER A 581 4.98 -34.98 -19.71
CA SER A 581 4.20 -34.39 -18.61
C SER A 581 4.93 -34.47 -17.27
N MET A 582 4.64 -33.53 -16.37
CA MET A 582 5.21 -33.52 -15.02
C MET A 582 4.67 -34.67 -14.16
N ALA A 583 5.56 -35.37 -13.46
CA ALA A 583 5.18 -36.28 -12.38
C ALA A 583 5.03 -35.46 -11.09
N ASN A 584 3.87 -35.57 -10.45
CA ASN A 584 3.53 -34.87 -9.22
C ASN A 584 2.90 -35.85 -8.20
N ALA A 585 2.91 -35.47 -6.93
CA ALA A 585 2.32 -36.25 -5.82
C ALA A 585 0.85 -35.85 -5.53
N GLY A 586 0.25 -35.02 -6.39
CA GLY A 586 -1.04 -34.38 -6.21
C GLY A 586 -1.07 -32.96 -6.79
N PRO A 587 -2.22 -32.27 -6.73
CA PRO A 587 -2.38 -30.95 -7.35
C PRO A 587 -1.37 -29.91 -6.82
N ASN A 588 -0.68 -29.22 -7.72
CA ASN A 588 0.33 -28.20 -7.46
C ASN A 588 1.57 -28.70 -6.69
N THR A 589 1.99 -29.94 -6.95
CA THR A 589 3.22 -30.54 -6.39
C THR A 589 4.24 -30.89 -7.48
N ASN A 590 4.41 -30.00 -8.47
CA ASN A 590 5.38 -30.21 -9.55
C ASN A 590 6.81 -29.92 -9.04
N GLY A 591 7.72 -30.89 -9.22
CA GLY A 591 9.14 -30.80 -8.87
C GLY A 591 10.05 -30.80 -10.09
N SER A 592 10.96 -31.76 -10.18
CA SER A 592 11.82 -31.99 -11.36
C SER A 592 11.45 -33.23 -12.17
N GLN A 593 10.66 -34.16 -11.60
CA GLN A 593 10.31 -35.42 -12.23
C GLN A 593 9.32 -35.25 -13.39
N PHE A 594 9.49 -36.04 -14.45
CA PHE A 594 8.60 -36.05 -15.61
C PHE A 594 8.49 -37.47 -16.21
N PHE A 595 7.45 -37.68 -17.02
CA PHE A 595 7.24 -38.92 -17.75
C PHE A 595 6.89 -38.69 -19.22
N ILE A 596 7.13 -39.71 -20.04
CA ILE A 596 6.76 -39.78 -21.45
C ILE A 596 5.75 -40.92 -21.61
N THR A 597 4.56 -40.65 -22.14
CA THR A 597 3.55 -41.68 -22.40
C THR A 597 3.90 -42.53 -23.62
N THR A 598 3.53 -43.81 -23.63
CA THR A 598 3.70 -44.70 -24.79
C THR A 598 2.39 -45.04 -25.50
N VAL A 599 1.26 -44.73 -24.85
CA VAL A 599 -0.11 -44.86 -25.35
C VAL A 599 -0.94 -43.62 -24.95
N PRO A 600 -2.11 -43.36 -25.57
CA PRO A 600 -3.07 -42.38 -25.08
C PRO A 600 -3.51 -42.66 -23.64
N CYS A 601 -3.45 -41.63 -22.78
CA CYS A 601 -3.69 -41.72 -21.34
C CYS A 601 -4.64 -40.62 -20.80
N PRO A 602 -5.86 -40.43 -21.37
CA PRO A 602 -6.74 -39.30 -21.02
C PRO A 602 -7.21 -39.28 -19.55
N PHE A 603 -6.99 -40.36 -18.80
CA PHE A 603 -7.22 -40.38 -17.35
C PHE A 603 -6.19 -39.57 -16.54
N LEU A 604 -5.14 -39.05 -17.18
CA LEU A 604 -4.13 -38.13 -16.62
C LEU A 604 -4.44 -36.65 -16.86
N ASP A 605 -5.44 -36.34 -17.69
CA ASP A 605 -5.82 -34.98 -18.05
C ASP A 605 -6.32 -34.20 -16.83
N ASN A 606 -5.90 -32.94 -16.72
CA ASN A 606 -6.13 -32.07 -15.55
C ASN A 606 -5.60 -32.65 -14.21
N LYS A 607 -4.62 -33.56 -14.27
CA LYS A 607 -3.85 -34.06 -13.11
C LYS A 607 -2.35 -33.85 -13.26
N HIS A 608 -1.83 -34.03 -14.48
CA HIS A 608 -0.42 -33.85 -14.80
C HIS A 608 -0.26 -32.79 -15.88
N THR A 609 0.65 -31.83 -15.64
CA THR A 609 0.89 -30.72 -16.57
C THR A 609 1.67 -31.22 -17.79
N VAL A 610 1.03 -31.25 -18.96
CA VAL A 610 1.63 -31.57 -20.26
C VAL A 610 2.49 -30.39 -20.72
N PHE A 611 3.77 -30.61 -21.01
CA PHE A 611 4.70 -29.53 -21.39
C PHE A 611 5.52 -29.76 -22.65
N GLY A 612 5.43 -30.96 -23.24
CA GLY A 612 6.03 -31.23 -24.55
C GLY A 612 5.48 -32.49 -25.21
N LYS A 613 6.02 -32.80 -26.38
CA LYS A 613 5.72 -34.02 -27.14
C LYS A 613 6.97 -34.52 -27.87
N VAL A 614 7.19 -35.83 -27.91
CA VAL A 614 8.28 -36.45 -28.68
C VAL A 614 8.02 -36.30 -30.18
N THR A 615 8.94 -35.62 -30.87
CA THR A 615 8.91 -35.44 -32.32
C THR A 615 9.86 -36.38 -33.06
N SER A 616 10.92 -36.88 -32.42
CA SER A 616 11.81 -37.92 -32.94
C SER A 616 12.34 -38.82 -31.83
N GLY A 617 12.71 -40.07 -32.14
CA GLY A 617 13.20 -41.05 -31.15
C GLY A 617 12.11 -41.89 -30.48
N GLN A 618 10.93 -42.02 -31.11
CA GLN A 618 9.85 -42.87 -30.60
C GLN A 618 10.27 -44.36 -30.49
N ASP A 619 11.20 -44.81 -31.34
CA ASP A 619 11.79 -46.15 -31.24
C ASP A 619 12.73 -46.29 -30.03
N VAL A 620 13.39 -45.21 -29.60
CA VAL A 620 14.18 -45.16 -28.36
C VAL A 620 13.26 -45.25 -27.14
N VAL A 621 12.16 -44.48 -27.13
CA VAL A 621 11.12 -44.57 -26.09
C VAL A 621 10.58 -46.01 -25.95
N HIS A 622 10.29 -46.68 -27.07
CA HIS A 622 9.84 -48.08 -27.05
C HIS A 622 10.94 -49.10 -26.67
N LYS A 623 12.22 -48.82 -26.94
CA LYS A 623 13.33 -49.67 -26.43
C LYS A 623 13.42 -49.58 -24.90
N ILE A 624 13.32 -48.37 -24.34
CA ILE A 624 13.31 -48.14 -22.89
C ILE A 624 12.07 -48.80 -22.27
N GLU A 625 10.89 -48.67 -22.87
CA GLU A 625 9.66 -49.37 -22.43
C GLU A 625 9.77 -50.91 -22.48
N GLY A 626 10.54 -51.44 -23.42
CA GLY A 626 10.70 -52.88 -23.66
C GLY A 626 11.64 -53.60 -22.70
N VAL A 627 12.33 -52.88 -21.79
CA VAL A 627 13.26 -53.49 -20.84
C VAL A 627 12.53 -54.30 -19.76
N ARG A 628 13.26 -55.22 -19.12
CA ARG A 628 12.71 -56.03 -18.04
C ARG A 628 12.73 -55.24 -16.74
N THR A 629 11.56 -55.05 -16.15
CA THR A 629 11.40 -54.44 -14.83
C THR A 629 11.32 -55.48 -13.70
N ASP A 630 11.30 -55.01 -12.46
CA ASP A 630 10.99 -55.78 -11.27
C ASP A 630 9.50 -55.63 -10.85
N ALA A 631 9.19 -55.86 -9.57
CA ALA A 631 7.82 -55.77 -9.04
C ALA A 631 7.39 -54.34 -8.68
N GLU A 632 8.30 -53.37 -8.71
CA GLU A 632 8.08 -51.95 -8.40
C GLU A 632 8.12 -51.07 -9.67
N ASP A 633 7.99 -51.71 -10.84
CA ASP A 633 8.14 -51.12 -12.17
C ASP A 633 9.55 -50.55 -12.45
N ARG A 634 10.58 -50.89 -11.66
CA ARG A 634 11.96 -50.39 -11.85
C ARG A 634 12.72 -51.24 -12.88
N PRO A 635 13.43 -50.65 -13.86
CA PRO A 635 14.31 -51.38 -14.78
C PRO A 635 15.38 -52.19 -14.04
N ARG A 636 15.60 -53.45 -14.46
CA ARG A 636 16.67 -54.32 -13.92
C ARG A 636 18.06 -54.00 -14.45
N GLU A 637 18.11 -53.40 -15.63
CA GLU A 637 19.30 -52.81 -16.23
C GLU A 637 19.10 -51.31 -16.11
N GLU A 638 20.04 -50.60 -15.50
CA GLU A 638 19.94 -49.16 -15.27
C GLU A 638 20.04 -48.40 -16.59
N ILE A 639 19.23 -47.35 -16.73
CA ILE A 639 19.12 -46.55 -17.95
C ILE A 639 19.17 -45.10 -17.54
N HIS A 640 20.12 -44.35 -18.10
CA HIS A 640 20.38 -42.97 -17.72
C HIS A 640 20.04 -42.00 -18.84
N ILE A 641 19.67 -40.80 -18.43
CA ILE A 641 19.82 -39.60 -19.25
C ILE A 641 21.29 -39.20 -19.16
N GLN A 642 22.00 -39.24 -20.28
CA GLN A 642 23.40 -38.82 -20.33
C GLN A 642 23.51 -37.30 -20.23
N THR A 643 22.66 -36.57 -20.98
CA THR A 643 22.47 -35.13 -20.83
C THR A 643 21.24 -34.66 -21.62
N ILE A 644 20.70 -33.47 -21.31
CA ILE A 644 19.61 -32.84 -22.08
C ILE A 644 20.10 -31.53 -22.71
N LYS A 645 20.11 -31.47 -24.04
CA LYS A 645 20.43 -30.25 -24.80
C LYS A 645 19.15 -29.48 -25.13
N ILE A 646 19.19 -28.16 -25.00
CA ILE A 646 18.07 -27.24 -25.30
C ILE A 646 18.35 -26.43 -26.57
N GLU A 647 17.34 -26.27 -27.43
CA GLU A 647 17.37 -25.47 -28.69
C GLU A 647 16.41 -24.27 -28.67
#